data_AF-A0A7G5EEK7-F1
#
_entry.id   AF-A0A7G5EEK7-F1
#
_cell.length_a   1.000
_cell.length_b   1.000
_cell.length_c   1.000
_cell.angle_alpha   90.00
_cell.angle_beta   90.00
_cell.angle_gamma   90.00
#
_symmetry.space_group_name_H-M   'P 1'
#
loop_
_entity.id
_entity.type
_entity.pdbx_description
1 polymer ?
#
loop_
_entity_poly.entity_id
_entity_poly.type
_entity_poly.pdbx_seq_one_letter_code
_entity_poly.pdbx_strand_id
1 'polypeptide(L)'
;MALAACPANLAASSYTSPIQDGGSTCEYTANPIAVTVDGFSATGLVQVNGNTTVDGVLTITDTNGNNSRGILVSGAGVANFLSDVTVNKTSGRNNAAGIEQASTAVVSFQRNVTVLSNTGAPSSSFGTRDGVRNNAGTANYQQSLSITSQGGTRSGLYVGAGTVTVGSNLLLSFQSTYYAGFSYAPLWSQGGTTTVTGTTTVNAAVASGLTPGVVVTNSQVNLNGATTVTVAGAGAAAVDIRAGGIAQWPLASNTITASGAGGIGLQLRGNGSFSAGSGLSINAQGSSFNYVGATGSTSLEAVTATAAPVVWNANASSVATYTGNGGHYKGASLLAGGGQLTLNLNSAALWEATATSAFTVLNLQSDAVLDASLLPSLAATGDLSNAGGIVSLARSDASPNNTLALTGVYTANGGTLVLNTVLNDASTSVSDVLQVTSTAAGGAPTLLSVLPDAASAPAFTTGKGILVVRVTGGAASSADSVFALPGGFLDAGGVRYELVRDADDGNWYLRSVAAAQLTVNKVVTAPAGAAPFAGEIPFTVTCTGPAASFSGNLVVAANQGSAAPITIQQGSACTVAEGALPAAPTGYRWAEPSYAQPAAIAAGANSATITNTLVANATPTDAGTLKKVPSLGTWAVSALSLGMALMGMRRMRRRTV
;
A
#
# COMPACT_ATOMS: atom_id res chain seq x y z
N MET A 1 -33.07 3.67 63.53
CA MET A 1 -33.72 3.43 62.22
C MET A 1 -33.43 1.97 61.88
N ALA A 2 -34.45 1.12 61.88
CA ALA A 2 -34.28 -0.34 61.84
C ALA A 2 -33.62 -0.77 60.52
N LEU A 3 -32.56 -1.57 60.62
CA LEU A 3 -31.94 -2.30 59.52
C LEU A 3 -33.01 -3.23 58.94
N ALA A 4 -33.60 -2.84 57.81
CA ALA A 4 -34.56 -3.67 57.11
C ALA A 4 -33.81 -4.93 56.62
N ALA A 5 -34.26 -6.09 57.10
CA ALA A 5 -33.93 -7.37 56.50
C ALA A 5 -34.14 -7.30 54.99
N CYS A 6 -33.37 -8.08 54.21
CA CYS A 6 -33.67 -8.31 52.79
C CYS A 6 -35.18 -8.51 52.66
N PRO A 7 -35.89 -7.72 51.83
CA PRO A 7 -37.32 -7.91 51.66
C PRO A 7 -37.51 -9.39 51.30
N ALA A 8 -38.15 -10.12 52.21
CA ALA A 8 -38.10 -11.58 52.29
C ALA A 8 -38.20 -12.19 50.88
N ASN A 9 -37.17 -12.95 50.47
CA ASN A 9 -37.06 -13.69 49.21
C ASN A 9 -38.20 -13.37 48.25
N LEU A 10 -38.05 -12.29 47.48
CA LEU A 10 -39.06 -11.76 46.56
C LEU A 10 -39.89 -12.90 45.93
N ALA A 11 -41.10 -13.14 46.45
CA ALA A 11 -41.97 -14.22 46.02
C ALA A 11 -42.96 -13.78 44.93
N ALA A 12 -43.00 -12.48 44.63
CA ALA A 12 -43.85 -11.91 43.59
C ALA A 12 -43.06 -11.77 42.29
N SER A 13 -43.72 -12.00 41.16
CA SER A 13 -43.11 -11.85 39.83
C SER A 13 -43.10 -10.39 39.33
N SER A 14 -43.75 -9.46 40.05
CA SER A 14 -43.91 -8.06 39.62
C SER A 14 -43.91 -7.08 40.80
N TYR A 15 -43.17 -5.99 40.66
CA TYR A 15 -42.96 -4.96 41.68
C TYR A 15 -43.21 -3.56 41.13
N THR A 16 -43.89 -2.73 41.92
CA THR A 16 -44.16 -1.32 41.60
C THR A 16 -43.31 -0.32 42.39
N SER A 17 -42.43 -0.83 43.29
CA SER A 17 -41.51 -0.04 44.10
C SER A 17 -40.05 -0.50 43.87
N PRO A 18 -39.05 0.37 44.13
CA PRO A 18 -37.65 -0.02 44.05
C PRO A 18 -37.30 -1.19 44.97
N ILE A 19 -36.40 -2.06 44.50
CA ILE A 19 -35.79 -3.16 45.27
C ILE A 19 -34.47 -2.66 45.85
N GLN A 20 -34.24 -2.80 47.15
CA GLN A 20 -32.99 -2.40 47.81
C GLN A 20 -32.55 -3.46 48.82
N ASP A 21 -31.24 -3.76 48.86
CA ASP A 21 -30.67 -4.72 49.82
C ASP A 21 -30.31 -4.12 51.20
N GLY A 22 -30.36 -2.79 51.32
CA GLY A 22 -30.01 -2.07 52.55
C GLY A 22 -28.57 -2.30 53.05
N GLY A 23 -27.65 -2.81 52.20
CA GLY A 23 -26.30 -3.20 52.61
C GLY A 23 -26.18 -4.63 53.15
N SER A 24 -27.26 -5.42 53.14
CA SER A 24 -27.29 -6.80 53.62
C SER A 24 -26.82 -7.81 52.56
N THR A 25 -26.71 -9.08 52.95
CA THR A 25 -26.55 -10.19 51.98
C THR A 25 -27.94 -10.69 51.56
N CYS A 26 -28.32 -10.50 50.30
CA CYS A 26 -29.66 -10.85 49.79
C CYS A 26 -29.60 -11.82 48.60
N GLU A 27 -30.59 -12.71 48.50
CA GLU A 27 -30.78 -13.62 47.38
C GLU A 27 -32.22 -13.50 46.87
N TYR A 28 -32.38 -13.29 45.57
CA TYR A 28 -33.66 -13.09 44.90
C TYR A 28 -33.88 -14.19 43.87
N THR A 29 -34.85 -15.08 44.09
CA THR A 29 -35.02 -16.33 43.30
C THR A 29 -36.33 -16.41 42.50
N ALA A 30 -37.17 -15.37 42.50
CA ALA A 30 -38.35 -15.34 41.65
C ALA A 30 -37.96 -15.39 40.16
N ASN A 31 -38.74 -16.07 39.33
CA ASN A 31 -38.47 -16.14 37.89
C ASN A 31 -39.78 -16.19 37.09
N PRO A 32 -40.14 -15.13 36.31
CA PRO A 32 -39.38 -13.89 36.10
C PRO A 32 -39.50 -12.89 37.26
N ILE A 33 -38.61 -11.88 37.29
CA ILE A 33 -38.66 -10.70 38.15
C ILE A 33 -38.92 -9.48 37.29
N ALA A 34 -40.09 -8.86 37.41
CA ALA A 34 -40.42 -7.60 36.75
C ALA A 34 -40.46 -6.44 37.75
N VAL A 35 -39.76 -5.35 37.45
CA VAL A 35 -39.77 -4.11 38.23
C VAL A 35 -40.26 -2.98 37.33
N THR A 36 -41.45 -2.46 37.61
CA THR A 36 -42.03 -1.34 36.86
C THR A 36 -42.25 -0.20 37.83
N VAL A 37 -41.48 0.87 37.72
CA VAL A 37 -41.60 2.00 38.65
C VAL A 37 -42.04 3.25 37.89
N ASP A 38 -43.11 3.86 38.39
CA ASP A 38 -43.63 5.14 37.94
C ASP A 38 -43.30 6.21 38.99
N GLY A 39 -42.35 7.10 38.71
CA GLY A 39 -42.02 8.22 39.59
C GLY A 39 -40.57 8.72 39.52
N PHE A 40 -40.31 9.84 40.20
CA PHE A 40 -38.97 10.42 40.36
C PHE A 40 -38.21 9.70 41.49
N SER A 41 -37.10 9.05 41.16
CA SER A 41 -36.21 8.48 42.18
C SER A 41 -34.75 8.81 41.89
N ALA A 42 -34.05 9.38 42.88
CA ALA A 42 -32.60 9.54 42.84
C ALA A 42 -31.85 8.21 43.13
N THR A 43 -32.57 7.14 43.48
CA THR A 43 -32.03 5.82 43.79
C THR A 43 -32.21 4.85 42.62
N GLY A 44 -31.52 3.70 42.65
CA GLY A 44 -31.74 2.65 41.66
C GLY A 44 -33.09 1.97 41.84
N LEU A 45 -33.75 1.60 40.73
CA LEU A 45 -34.94 0.74 40.75
C LEU A 45 -34.59 -0.63 41.32
N VAL A 46 -33.37 -1.11 41.06
CA VAL A 46 -32.70 -2.18 41.82
C VAL A 46 -31.40 -1.61 42.37
N GLN A 47 -31.30 -1.48 43.70
CA GLN A 47 -30.12 -0.94 44.37
C GLN A 47 -29.40 -2.02 45.20
N VAL A 48 -28.11 -2.19 44.92
CA VAL A 48 -27.22 -3.11 45.60
C VAL A 48 -26.14 -2.32 46.36
N ASN A 49 -26.14 -2.46 47.68
CA ASN A 49 -25.16 -1.88 48.60
C ASN A 49 -24.33 -2.97 49.34
N GLY A 50 -24.87 -4.18 49.47
CA GLY A 50 -24.23 -5.33 50.11
C GLY A 50 -23.94 -6.45 49.10
N ASN A 51 -24.02 -7.70 49.55
CA ASN A 51 -23.81 -8.88 48.70
C ASN A 51 -25.15 -9.37 48.16
N THR A 52 -25.44 -9.18 46.89
CA THR A 52 -26.75 -9.53 46.31
C THR A 52 -26.60 -10.55 45.19
N THR A 53 -27.42 -11.60 45.21
CA THR A 53 -27.60 -12.54 44.09
C THR A 53 -29.03 -12.46 43.55
N VAL A 54 -29.18 -12.38 42.24
CA VAL A 54 -30.46 -12.39 41.51
C VAL A 54 -30.46 -13.61 40.59
N ASP A 55 -31.24 -14.63 40.95
CA ASP A 55 -31.43 -15.88 40.24
C ASP A 55 -32.81 -15.97 39.59
N GLY A 56 -33.02 -15.12 38.59
CA GLY A 56 -34.24 -15.08 37.79
C GLY A 56 -34.15 -14.04 36.68
N VAL A 57 -34.94 -14.20 35.61
CA VAL A 57 -34.94 -13.25 34.48
C VAL A 57 -35.43 -11.89 34.98
N LEU A 58 -34.54 -10.89 35.01
CA LEU A 58 -34.83 -9.56 35.53
C LEU A 58 -35.20 -8.61 34.40
N THR A 59 -36.41 -8.07 34.44
CA THR A 59 -36.88 -7.01 33.54
C THR A 59 -37.23 -5.76 34.33
N ILE A 60 -36.55 -4.66 34.04
CA ILE A 60 -36.80 -3.35 34.63
C ILE A 60 -37.44 -2.48 33.56
N THR A 61 -38.61 -1.92 33.85
CA THR A 61 -39.28 -0.93 33.00
C THR A 61 -39.40 0.39 33.76
N ASP A 62 -38.66 1.40 33.29
CA ASP A 62 -38.75 2.77 33.76
C ASP A 62 -39.69 3.55 32.83
N THR A 63 -40.93 3.76 33.28
CA THR A 63 -41.99 4.39 32.49
C THR A 63 -41.94 5.91 32.51
N ASN A 64 -41.24 6.51 33.47
CA ASN A 64 -41.29 7.95 33.73
C ASN A 64 -39.99 8.67 33.33
N GLY A 65 -38.89 7.92 33.20
CA GLY A 65 -37.62 8.32 32.60
C GLY A 65 -37.00 9.61 33.14
N ASN A 66 -37.29 9.96 34.40
CA ASN A 66 -36.75 11.14 35.06
C ASN A 66 -35.73 10.70 36.12
N ASN A 67 -34.44 10.73 35.77
CA ASN A 67 -33.28 10.49 36.66
C ASN A 67 -33.19 9.15 37.42
N SER A 68 -34.09 8.20 37.18
CA SER A 68 -34.03 6.89 37.80
C SER A 68 -32.90 6.04 37.21
N ARG A 69 -32.08 5.39 38.04
CA ARG A 69 -31.12 4.37 37.58
C ARG A 69 -31.85 3.04 37.51
N GLY A 70 -31.68 2.25 36.46
CA GLY A 70 -32.31 0.91 36.41
C GLY A 70 -31.71 0.02 37.49
N ILE A 71 -30.42 -0.27 37.36
CA ILE A 71 -29.61 -0.94 38.39
C ILE A 71 -28.58 0.06 38.93
N LEU A 72 -28.49 0.19 40.25
CA LEU A 72 -27.45 0.95 40.93
C LEU A 72 -26.68 0.04 41.88
N VAL A 73 -25.38 -0.12 41.63
CA VAL A 73 -24.45 -0.76 42.58
C VAL A 73 -23.61 0.34 43.23
N SER A 74 -23.89 0.64 44.50
CA SER A 74 -23.29 1.79 45.20
C SER A 74 -22.50 1.44 46.47
N GLY A 75 -22.60 0.22 46.97
CA GLY A 75 -21.77 -0.25 48.10
C GLY A 75 -20.60 -1.12 47.66
N ALA A 76 -19.74 -1.54 48.59
CA ALA A 76 -18.51 -2.29 48.29
C ALA A 76 -18.71 -3.81 48.11
N GLY A 77 -19.95 -4.31 48.14
CA GLY A 77 -20.27 -5.73 48.05
C GLY A 77 -20.21 -6.31 46.63
N VAL A 78 -20.67 -7.56 46.51
CA VAL A 78 -20.73 -8.31 45.24
C VAL A 78 -22.17 -8.37 44.74
N ALA A 79 -22.40 -8.05 43.47
CA ALA A 79 -23.70 -8.17 42.82
C ALA A 79 -23.65 -9.25 41.72
N ASN A 80 -24.38 -10.35 41.87
CA ASN A 80 -24.44 -11.45 40.91
C ASN A 80 -25.83 -11.55 40.28
N PHE A 81 -25.90 -11.52 38.95
CA PHE A 81 -27.12 -11.73 38.18
C PHE A 81 -26.94 -13.00 37.36
N LEU A 82 -27.66 -14.08 37.70
CA LEU A 82 -27.44 -15.42 37.14
C LEU A 82 -28.24 -15.68 35.85
N SER A 83 -29.22 -14.83 35.56
CA SER A 83 -30.15 -14.94 34.42
C SER A 83 -30.14 -13.66 33.56
N ASP A 84 -30.90 -13.65 32.47
CA ASP A 84 -30.96 -12.50 31.55
C ASP A 84 -31.45 -11.24 32.27
N VAL A 85 -30.85 -10.10 31.93
CA VAL A 85 -31.21 -8.78 32.48
C VAL A 85 -31.62 -7.85 31.34
N THR A 86 -32.82 -7.31 31.42
CA THR A 86 -33.33 -6.29 30.50
C THR A 86 -33.68 -5.03 31.26
N VAL A 87 -33.11 -3.89 30.86
CA VAL A 87 -33.47 -2.56 31.38
C VAL A 87 -34.06 -1.76 30.23
N ASN A 88 -35.35 -1.48 30.31
CA ASN A 88 -36.10 -0.69 29.33
C ASN A 88 -36.45 0.68 29.92
N LYS A 89 -36.04 1.75 29.24
CA LYS A 89 -36.35 3.14 29.60
C LYS A 89 -37.21 3.72 28.49
N THR A 90 -38.52 3.73 28.69
CA THR A 90 -39.51 3.89 27.60
C THR A 90 -39.83 5.35 27.25
N SER A 91 -39.58 6.32 28.13
CA SER A 91 -39.79 7.76 27.85
C SER A 91 -39.35 8.65 29.03
N GLY A 92 -38.76 9.83 28.78
CA GLY A 92 -38.53 10.85 29.82
C GLY A 92 -37.19 11.63 29.72
N ARG A 93 -36.97 12.62 30.59
CA ARG A 93 -35.71 13.36 30.71
C ARG A 93 -34.66 12.51 31.46
N ASN A 94 -34.09 11.53 30.78
CA ASN A 94 -33.28 10.48 31.40
C ASN A 94 -31.83 10.91 31.76
N ASN A 95 -31.57 11.52 32.93
CA ASN A 95 -30.18 11.83 33.35
C ASN A 95 -29.40 10.70 34.04
N ALA A 96 -29.92 9.48 34.06
CA ALA A 96 -29.33 8.37 34.80
C ALA A 96 -29.22 7.09 33.97
N ALA A 97 -28.10 6.38 34.16
CA ALA A 97 -27.76 5.17 33.41
C ALA A 97 -28.81 4.06 33.59
N GLY A 98 -28.94 3.18 32.61
CA GLY A 98 -29.68 1.93 32.75
C GLY A 98 -29.04 1.05 33.83
N ILE A 99 -27.71 0.96 33.82
CA ILE A 99 -26.92 0.28 34.85
C ILE A 99 -25.80 1.22 35.28
N GLU A 100 -25.69 1.52 36.58
CA GLU A 100 -24.61 2.31 37.14
C GLU A 100 -23.90 1.58 38.26
N GLN A 101 -22.60 1.39 38.10
CA GLN A 101 -21.69 1.00 39.17
C GLN A 101 -20.94 2.25 39.64
N ALA A 102 -21.21 2.66 40.87
CA ALA A 102 -20.66 3.88 41.48
C ALA A 102 -19.53 3.59 42.48
N SER A 103 -19.33 2.33 42.87
CA SER A 103 -18.39 1.91 43.91
C SER A 103 -17.31 0.98 43.36
N THR A 104 -16.36 0.58 44.22
CA THR A 104 -15.32 -0.42 43.92
C THR A 104 -15.82 -1.87 43.94
N ALA A 105 -17.13 -2.09 43.86
CA ALA A 105 -17.78 -3.40 43.88
C ALA A 105 -17.31 -4.34 42.75
N VAL A 106 -17.71 -5.60 42.88
CA VAL A 106 -17.68 -6.56 41.77
C VAL A 106 -19.11 -6.86 41.36
N VAL A 107 -19.43 -6.62 40.10
CA VAL A 107 -20.73 -6.91 39.49
C VAL A 107 -20.52 -7.98 38.43
N SER A 108 -21.33 -9.04 38.45
CA SER A 108 -21.29 -10.10 37.45
C SER A 108 -22.66 -10.39 36.87
N PHE A 109 -22.75 -10.44 35.55
CA PHE A 109 -23.90 -10.88 34.78
C PHE A 109 -23.55 -12.17 34.04
N GLN A 110 -24.21 -13.27 34.38
CA GLN A 110 -23.90 -14.60 33.82
C GLN A 110 -24.55 -14.85 32.45
N ARG A 111 -25.59 -14.09 32.12
CA ARG A 111 -26.36 -14.21 30.87
C ARG A 111 -26.42 -12.87 30.14
N ASN A 112 -27.31 -12.74 29.15
CA ASN A 112 -27.34 -11.57 28.29
C ASN A 112 -27.84 -10.35 29.06
N VAL A 113 -27.25 -9.20 28.77
CA VAL A 113 -27.68 -7.92 29.30
C VAL A 113 -28.11 -7.03 28.16
N THR A 114 -29.34 -6.53 28.24
CA THR A 114 -29.90 -5.60 27.25
C THR A 114 -30.35 -4.33 27.94
N VAL A 115 -29.83 -3.18 27.48
CA VAL A 115 -30.25 -1.86 27.91
C VAL A 115 -30.87 -1.14 26.71
N LEU A 116 -32.15 -0.83 26.80
CA LEU A 116 -32.88 -0.06 25.79
C LEU A 116 -33.28 1.29 26.38
N SER A 117 -32.92 2.36 25.69
CA SER A 117 -33.43 3.71 25.93
C SER A 117 -34.17 4.18 24.67
N ASN A 118 -35.49 4.37 24.77
CA ASN A 118 -36.33 4.83 23.67
C ASN A 118 -36.88 6.24 23.95
N THR A 119 -35.98 7.17 24.29
CA THR A 119 -36.39 8.55 24.56
C THR A 119 -36.69 9.25 23.24
N GLY A 120 -37.96 9.24 22.83
CA GLY A 120 -38.44 9.90 21.60
C GLY A 120 -38.18 11.42 21.51
N ALA A 121 -37.70 12.06 22.58
CA ALA A 121 -37.21 13.43 22.57
C ALA A 121 -35.94 13.56 23.45
N PRO A 122 -34.83 14.10 22.92
CA PRO A 122 -33.62 14.36 23.70
C PRO A 122 -33.94 15.36 24.81
N SER A 123 -33.55 15.05 26.04
CA SER A 123 -33.70 16.01 27.13
C SER A 123 -32.75 17.20 26.90
N SER A 124 -33.28 18.43 26.98
CA SER A 124 -32.47 19.65 27.03
C SER A 124 -31.71 19.82 28.35
N SER A 125 -32.00 18.97 29.34
CA SER A 125 -31.26 18.94 30.61
C SER A 125 -29.87 18.33 30.40
N PHE A 126 -28.87 19.08 30.81
CA PHE A 126 -27.48 18.66 30.86
C PHE A 126 -27.35 17.34 31.64
N GLY A 127 -26.88 16.27 30.98
CA GLY A 127 -26.48 15.06 31.69
C GLY A 127 -27.18 13.75 31.32
N THR A 128 -27.91 13.62 30.20
CA THR A 128 -28.58 12.35 29.89
C THR A 128 -27.62 11.16 29.76
N ARG A 129 -27.85 10.11 30.55
CA ARG A 129 -26.99 8.91 30.63
C ARG A 129 -27.85 7.71 30.24
N ASP A 130 -27.67 7.16 29.06
CA ASP A 130 -28.68 6.23 28.50
C ASP A 130 -28.25 4.77 28.46
N GLY A 131 -27.05 4.45 28.93
CA GLY A 131 -26.49 3.10 28.84
C GLY A 131 -25.94 2.54 30.16
N VAL A 132 -24.77 1.92 30.08
CA VAL A 132 -24.03 1.33 31.19
C VAL A 132 -22.91 2.27 31.62
N ARG A 133 -22.79 2.51 32.92
CA ARG A 133 -21.75 3.33 33.49
C ARG A 133 -21.02 2.57 34.58
N ASN A 134 -19.75 2.25 34.34
CA ASN A 134 -18.86 1.72 35.36
C ASN A 134 -17.89 2.81 35.81
N ASN A 135 -18.11 3.46 36.95
CA ASN A 135 -17.21 4.51 37.44
C ASN A 135 -15.91 3.95 38.04
N ALA A 136 -15.98 2.79 38.70
CA ALA A 136 -14.90 2.16 39.45
C ALA A 136 -15.23 0.67 39.71
N GLY A 137 -14.27 -0.12 40.16
CA GLY A 137 -14.49 -1.54 40.45
C GLY A 137 -14.58 -2.40 39.17
N THR A 138 -15.16 -3.60 39.29
CA THR A 138 -15.19 -4.58 38.19
C THR A 138 -16.62 -4.91 37.77
N ALA A 139 -16.92 -4.84 36.47
CA ALA A 139 -18.15 -5.34 35.88
C ALA A 139 -17.85 -6.44 34.86
N ASN A 140 -18.37 -7.65 35.11
CA ASN A 140 -18.13 -8.83 34.27
C ASN A 140 -19.43 -9.27 33.61
N TYR A 141 -19.54 -9.07 32.30
CA TYR A 141 -20.61 -9.58 31.46
C TYR A 141 -20.13 -10.87 30.81
N GLN A 142 -20.57 -12.03 31.31
CA GLN A 142 -20.08 -13.33 30.79
C GLN A 142 -20.59 -13.62 29.37
N GLN A 143 -21.74 -13.06 29.00
CA GLN A 143 -22.36 -13.20 27.69
C GLN A 143 -22.44 -11.84 26.98
N SER A 144 -23.43 -11.66 26.10
CA SER A 144 -23.54 -10.44 25.29
C SER A 144 -24.06 -9.26 26.10
N LEU A 145 -23.50 -8.08 25.80
CA LEU A 145 -23.98 -6.79 26.26
C LEU A 145 -24.50 -6.00 25.05
N SER A 146 -25.79 -5.69 25.06
CA SER A 146 -26.45 -4.88 24.03
C SER A 146 -26.98 -3.59 24.63
N ILE A 147 -26.59 -2.45 24.06
CA ILE A 147 -27.04 -1.13 24.47
C ILE A 147 -27.59 -0.41 23.23
N THR A 148 -28.87 -0.10 23.26
CA THR A 148 -29.54 0.68 22.21
C THR A 148 -30.08 1.97 22.82
N SER A 149 -29.71 3.11 22.25
CA SER A 149 -30.23 4.42 22.66
C SER A 149 -30.74 5.19 21.45
N GLN A 150 -32.02 5.56 21.51
CA GLN A 150 -32.67 6.51 20.61
C GLN A 150 -32.86 7.82 21.40
N GLY A 151 -32.11 8.87 21.06
CA GLY A 151 -32.28 10.22 21.65
C GLY A 151 -31.39 10.59 22.87
N GLY A 152 -30.50 9.72 23.33
CA GLY A 152 -29.62 9.97 24.49
C GLY A 152 -28.35 10.78 24.20
N THR A 153 -27.80 11.50 25.21
CA THR A 153 -26.77 12.54 24.98
C THR A 153 -25.36 12.28 25.54
N ARG A 154 -24.99 11.14 26.17
CA ARG A 154 -23.63 10.99 26.74
C ARG A 154 -22.78 9.80 26.30
N SER A 155 -23.14 8.59 26.69
CA SER A 155 -22.32 7.40 26.40
C SER A 155 -23.16 6.14 26.50
N GLY A 156 -22.84 5.16 25.67
CA GLY A 156 -23.43 3.83 25.76
C GLY A 156 -22.79 3.03 26.87
N LEU A 157 -21.55 2.62 26.65
CA LEU A 157 -20.71 2.02 27.66
C LEU A 157 -19.66 3.05 28.09
N TYR A 158 -19.79 3.57 29.31
CA TYR A 158 -18.78 4.40 29.96
C TYR A 158 -17.98 3.57 30.97
N VAL A 159 -16.66 3.62 30.86
CA VAL A 159 -15.72 2.98 31.78
C VAL A 159 -14.81 4.06 32.37
N GLY A 160 -14.96 4.33 33.65
CA GLY A 160 -14.11 5.20 34.45
C GLY A 160 -12.84 4.45 34.89
N ALA A 161 -12.40 4.62 36.14
CA ALA A 161 -11.18 3.98 36.68
C ALA A 161 -11.33 2.47 36.98
N GLY A 162 -12.39 1.83 36.48
CA GLY A 162 -12.71 0.42 36.71
C GLY A 162 -12.30 -0.51 35.58
N THR A 163 -12.72 -1.77 35.69
CA THR A 163 -12.56 -2.80 34.66
C THR A 163 -13.92 -3.27 34.18
N VAL A 164 -14.11 -3.36 32.86
CA VAL A 164 -15.26 -3.99 32.23
C VAL A 164 -14.79 -5.13 31.33
N THR A 165 -15.38 -6.31 31.52
CA THR A 165 -15.18 -7.46 30.62
C THR A 165 -16.50 -7.88 29.99
N VAL A 166 -16.47 -8.20 28.69
CA VAL A 166 -17.59 -8.80 27.95
C VAL A 166 -17.09 -10.10 27.31
N GLY A 167 -17.59 -11.23 27.79
CA GLY A 167 -17.16 -12.58 27.39
C GLY A 167 -17.66 -13.01 26.02
N SER A 168 -18.70 -12.36 25.50
CA SER A 168 -19.24 -12.59 24.16
C SER A 168 -19.33 -11.25 23.40
N ASN A 169 -20.42 -11.01 22.66
CA ASN A 169 -20.57 -9.85 21.78
C ASN A 169 -20.92 -8.56 22.52
N LEU A 170 -20.33 -7.44 22.08
CA LEU A 170 -20.70 -6.09 22.48
C LEU A 170 -21.41 -5.38 21.33
N LEU A 171 -22.69 -5.02 21.51
CA LEU A 171 -23.47 -4.25 20.54
C LEU A 171 -23.85 -2.88 21.11
N LEU A 172 -23.42 -1.82 20.44
CA LEU A 172 -23.70 -0.44 20.82
C LEU A 172 -24.37 0.27 19.63
N SER A 173 -25.64 0.61 19.75
CA SER A 173 -26.41 1.27 18.68
C SER A 173 -27.02 2.59 19.17
N PHE A 174 -26.56 3.69 18.58
CA PHE A 174 -26.87 5.04 19.01
C PHE A 174 -27.41 5.87 17.85
N GLN A 175 -28.58 6.44 18.06
CA GLN A 175 -29.14 7.47 17.19
C GLN A 175 -29.30 8.75 18.00
N SER A 176 -28.51 9.77 17.67
CA SER A 176 -28.65 11.10 18.26
C SER A 176 -29.15 12.08 17.21
N THR A 177 -30.26 12.73 17.52
CA THR A 177 -30.83 13.82 16.73
C THR A 177 -30.33 15.21 17.18
N TYR A 178 -29.53 15.32 18.25
CA TYR A 178 -29.27 16.63 18.88
C TYR A 178 -27.98 16.78 19.71
N TYR A 179 -27.49 18.04 19.75
CA TYR A 179 -26.37 18.69 20.47
C TYR A 179 -24.94 18.68 19.88
N ALA A 180 -24.63 19.81 19.23
CA ALA A 180 -23.29 20.39 19.15
C ALA A 180 -22.83 20.90 20.54
N GLY A 181 -21.55 20.65 20.90
CA GLY A 181 -20.88 21.34 22.01
C GLY A 181 -20.12 20.47 23.02
N PHE A 182 -20.32 19.14 23.03
CA PHE A 182 -19.66 18.24 23.99
C PHE A 182 -19.18 16.95 23.30
N SER A 183 -18.03 16.40 23.75
CA SER A 183 -17.49 15.12 23.25
C SER A 183 -18.23 13.94 23.90
N TYR A 184 -18.78 13.03 23.10
CA TYR A 184 -19.54 11.86 23.54
C TYR A 184 -19.30 10.67 22.61
N ALA A 185 -19.41 9.45 23.13
CA ALA A 185 -19.19 8.23 22.36
C ALA A 185 -20.03 7.04 22.85
N PRO A 186 -20.56 6.21 21.93
CA PRO A 186 -21.11 4.89 22.26
C PRO A 186 -20.23 4.08 23.19
N LEU A 187 -18.92 4.01 22.91
CA LEU A 187 -17.92 3.43 23.79
C LEU A 187 -16.96 4.51 24.27
N TRP A 188 -16.91 4.74 25.58
CA TRP A 188 -15.97 5.67 26.19
C TRP A 188 -15.24 5.02 27.36
N SER A 189 -13.94 4.78 27.19
CA SER A 189 -13.05 4.38 28.28
C SER A 189 -12.19 5.57 28.74
N GLN A 190 -12.14 5.79 30.06
CA GLN A 190 -11.45 6.89 30.71
C GLN A 190 -10.82 6.43 32.04
N GLY A 191 -9.50 6.20 32.05
CA GLY A 191 -8.79 5.79 33.27
C GLY A 191 -8.82 4.30 33.59
N GLY A 192 -9.63 3.50 32.88
CA GLY A 192 -9.84 2.08 33.18
C GLY A 192 -9.50 1.13 32.04
N THR A 193 -10.01 -0.11 32.17
CA THR A 193 -9.79 -1.18 31.18
C THR A 193 -11.11 -1.71 30.65
N THR A 194 -11.24 -1.79 29.34
CA THR A 194 -12.35 -2.48 28.67
C THR A 194 -11.81 -3.65 27.87
N THR A 195 -12.34 -4.86 28.08
CA THR A 195 -11.99 -6.04 27.29
C THR A 195 -13.25 -6.69 26.74
N VAL A 196 -13.29 -6.96 25.44
CA VAL A 196 -14.37 -7.70 24.78
C VAL A 196 -13.76 -8.90 24.07
N THR A 197 -14.30 -10.09 24.31
CA THR A 197 -13.81 -11.34 23.73
C THR A 197 -14.48 -11.67 22.41
N GLY A 198 -15.80 -11.44 22.31
CA GLY A 198 -16.58 -11.65 21.09
C GLY A 198 -16.58 -10.44 20.15
N THR A 199 -17.48 -10.44 19.17
CA THR A 199 -17.54 -9.36 18.17
C THR A 199 -17.97 -8.04 18.81
N THR A 200 -17.37 -6.93 18.36
CA THR A 200 -17.78 -5.60 18.77
C THR A 200 -18.40 -4.84 17.61
N THR A 201 -19.63 -4.37 17.78
CA THR A 201 -20.32 -3.53 16.80
C THR A 201 -20.72 -2.21 17.45
N VAL A 202 -20.22 -1.11 16.89
CA VAL A 202 -20.54 0.25 17.31
C VAL A 202 -21.18 0.98 16.15
N ASN A 203 -22.44 1.35 16.29
CA ASN A 203 -23.17 2.16 15.32
C ASN A 203 -23.57 3.48 15.97
N ALA A 204 -23.13 4.60 15.40
CA ALA A 204 -23.53 5.94 15.81
C ALA A 204 -24.02 6.73 14.60
N ALA A 205 -25.30 7.07 14.58
CA ALA A 205 -25.83 8.05 13.64
C ALA A 205 -26.08 9.36 14.40
N VAL A 206 -25.39 10.43 14.01
CA VAL A 206 -25.57 11.75 14.60
C VAL A 206 -26.04 12.78 13.58
N ALA A 207 -27.10 13.52 13.92
CA ALA A 207 -27.65 14.55 13.05
C ALA A 207 -26.75 15.79 12.93
N SER A 208 -25.91 16.08 13.93
CA SER A 208 -24.91 17.16 13.90
C SER A 208 -23.86 16.99 15.02
N GLY A 209 -22.57 17.23 14.71
CA GLY A 209 -21.49 17.34 15.71
C GLY A 209 -20.34 16.31 15.61
N LEU A 210 -19.22 16.65 16.26
CA LEU A 210 -17.95 15.89 16.32
C LEU A 210 -18.00 14.70 17.32
N THR A 211 -19.07 13.91 17.33
CA THR A 211 -19.19 12.81 18.31
C THR A 211 -18.46 11.56 17.83
N PRO A 212 -17.41 11.12 18.52
CA PRO A 212 -16.71 9.91 18.14
C PRO A 212 -17.48 8.63 18.43
N GLY A 213 -17.16 7.54 17.72
CA GLY A 213 -17.77 6.21 17.97
C GLY A 213 -17.14 5.52 19.18
N VAL A 214 -15.82 5.51 19.22
CA VAL A 214 -15.01 4.96 20.31
C VAL A 214 -14.04 6.03 20.82
N VAL A 215 -14.02 6.25 22.14
CA VAL A 215 -13.07 7.15 22.81
C VAL A 215 -12.23 6.38 23.82
N VAL A 216 -10.92 6.55 23.72
CA VAL A 216 -9.95 5.98 24.66
C VAL A 216 -9.11 7.09 25.25
N THR A 217 -9.25 7.35 26.54
CA THR A 217 -8.49 8.40 27.25
C THR A 217 -7.82 7.82 28.49
N ASN A 218 -6.50 7.89 28.60
CA ASN A 218 -5.70 7.36 29.72
C ASN A 218 -6.19 5.96 30.15
N SER A 219 -6.50 5.10 29.19
CA SER A 219 -7.19 3.82 29.41
C SER A 219 -6.75 2.80 28.37
N GLN A 220 -7.08 1.54 28.64
CA GLN A 220 -6.86 0.43 27.72
C GLN A 220 -8.20 -0.12 27.21
N VAL A 221 -8.31 -0.31 25.90
CA VAL A 221 -9.46 -0.96 25.25
C VAL A 221 -8.96 -2.08 24.35
N ASN A 222 -9.29 -3.32 24.72
CA ASN A 222 -8.93 -4.54 24.01
C ASN A 222 -10.19 -5.14 23.38
N LEU A 223 -10.32 -5.07 22.06
CA LEU A 223 -11.44 -5.65 21.33
C LEU A 223 -10.92 -6.89 20.60
N ASN A 224 -10.96 -8.03 21.29
CA ASN A 224 -10.34 -9.27 20.84
C ASN A 224 -11.17 -10.05 19.82
N GLY A 225 -12.41 -9.62 19.54
CA GLY A 225 -13.22 -10.13 18.43
C GLY A 225 -13.18 -9.19 17.21
N ALA A 226 -13.78 -9.64 16.10
CA ALA A 226 -13.96 -8.80 14.92
C ALA A 226 -14.71 -7.52 15.29
N THR A 227 -14.15 -6.38 14.92
CA THR A 227 -14.65 -5.06 15.33
C THR A 227 -15.17 -4.27 14.13
N THR A 228 -16.39 -3.75 14.24
CA THR A 228 -16.99 -2.81 13.29
C THR A 228 -17.40 -1.54 14.03
N VAL A 229 -16.88 -0.40 13.58
CA VAL A 229 -17.26 0.92 14.08
C VAL A 229 -17.78 1.75 12.91
N THR A 230 -19.04 2.14 12.97
CA THR A 230 -19.70 2.98 11.97
C THR A 230 -20.22 4.24 12.62
N VAL A 231 -19.72 5.38 12.16
CA VAL A 231 -20.16 6.70 12.59
C VAL A 231 -20.64 7.50 11.38
N ALA A 232 -21.78 8.16 11.51
CA ALA A 232 -22.33 9.07 10.51
C ALA A 232 -22.51 10.45 11.14
N GLY A 233 -21.74 11.44 10.66
CA GLY A 233 -21.76 12.81 11.17
C GLY A 233 -20.64 13.65 10.57
N ALA A 234 -20.93 14.92 10.24
CA ALA A 234 -19.91 15.83 9.71
C ALA A 234 -18.79 16.07 10.73
N GLY A 235 -17.54 15.82 10.33
CA GLY A 235 -16.35 15.96 11.18
C GLY A 235 -16.20 14.90 12.29
N ALA A 236 -17.08 13.90 12.37
CA ALA A 236 -17.04 12.90 13.43
C ALA A 236 -15.87 11.91 13.22
N ALA A 237 -15.19 11.56 14.32
CA ALA A 237 -14.11 10.57 14.30
C ALA A 237 -14.64 9.19 14.70
N ALA A 238 -14.55 8.17 13.86
CA ALA A 238 -15.04 6.85 14.25
C ALA A 238 -14.29 6.29 15.48
N VAL A 239 -12.97 6.48 15.53
CA VAL A 239 -12.14 6.18 16.69
C VAL A 239 -11.31 7.41 17.08
N ASP A 240 -11.34 7.80 18.36
CA ASP A 240 -10.62 8.94 18.91
C ASP A 240 -9.80 8.52 20.15
N ILE A 241 -8.48 8.41 19.97
CA ILE A 241 -7.53 8.04 21.01
C ILE A 241 -6.86 9.29 21.54
N ARG A 242 -6.96 9.49 22.84
CA ARG A 242 -6.48 10.67 23.56
C ARG A 242 -5.34 10.30 24.50
N ALA A 243 -4.76 11.31 25.16
CA ALA A 243 -3.66 11.21 26.12
C ALA A 243 -3.60 9.85 26.83
N GLY A 244 -2.49 9.12 26.68
CA GLY A 244 -2.21 7.83 27.31
C GLY A 244 -3.14 6.68 26.93
N GLY A 245 -4.07 6.88 25.99
CA GLY A 245 -5.01 5.86 25.54
C GLY A 245 -4.35 4.78 24.68
N ILE A 246 -4.74 3.54 24.91
CA ILE A 246 -4.25 2.36 24.17
C ILE A 246 -5.47 1.59 23.65
N ALA A 247 -5.59 1.45 22.32
CA ALA A 247 -6.58 0.57 21.70
C ALA A 247 -5.89 -0.55 20.90
N GLN A 248 -6.32 -1.79 21.17
CA GLN A 248 -5.76 -3.01 20.57
C GLN A 248 -6.87 -3.88 19.99
N TRP A 249 -6.89 -4.06 18.67
CA TRP A 249 -7.89 -4.83 17.95
C TRP A 249 -7.22 -5.99 17.19
N PRO A 250 -6.77 -7.05 17.89
CA PRO A 250 -5.79 -8.00 17.37
C PRO A 250 -6.28 -8.91 16.22
N LEU A 251 -7.58 -9.09 16.03
CA LEU A 251 -8.10 -9.93 14.94
C LEU A 251 -8.07 -9.20 13.59
N ALA A 252 -8.07 -9.99 12.53
CA ALA A 252 -8.14 -9.48 11.17
C ALA A 252 -9.55 -8.97 10.80
N SER A 253 -9.63 -8.24 9.68
CA SER A 253 -10.90 -7.81 9.05
C SER A 253 -11.74 -6.83 9.88
N ASN A 254 -11.09 -6.04 10.74
CA ASN A 254 -11.75 -4.92 11.41
C ASN A 254 -12.21 -3.87 10.39
N THR A 255 -13.32 -3.19 10.67
CA THR A 255 -13.86 -2.14 9.80
C THR A 255 -14.15 -0.87 10.57
N ILE A 256 -13.67 0.26 10.05
CA ILE A 256 -13.96 1.61 10.53
C ILE A 256 -14.65 2.35 9.40
N THR A 257 -15.84 2.89 9.65
CA THR A 257 -16.58 3.73 8.71
C THR A 257 -16.89 5.07 9.35
N ALA A 258 -16.48 6.16 8.71
CA ALA A 258 -16.75 7.53 9.13
C ALA A 258 -17.36 8.31 7.96
N SER A 259 -18.69 8.40 7.95
CA SER A 259 -19.46 9.05 6.89
C SER A 259 -19.89 10.46 7.31
N GLY A 260 -20.14 11.33 6.32
CA GLY A 260 -20.39 12.76 6.52
C GLY A 260 -19.19 13.60 6.08
N ALA A 261 -19.45 14.85 5.68
CA ALA A 261 -18.41 15.78 5.24
C ALA A 261 -17.33 15.93 6.32
N GLY A 262 -16.07 15.67 5.97
CA GLY A 262 -14.95 15.73 6.91
C GLY A 262 -14.89 14.58 7.93
N GLY A 263 -15.63 13.47 7.73
CA GLY A 263 -15.57 12.30 8.60
C GLY A 263 -14.16 11.72 8.73
N ILE A 264 -13.75 11.39 9.95
CA ILE A 264 -12.40 10.92 10.28
C ILE A 264 -12.46 9.45 10.67
N GLY A 265 -11.62 8.60 10.07
CA GLY A 265 -11.51 7.19 10.45
C GLY A 265 -10.94 7.05 11.87
N LEU A 266 -9.64 7.31 11.99
CA LEU A 266 -8.89 7.26 13.25
C LEU A 266 -8.29 8.63 13.57
N GLN A 267 -8.52 9.10 14.79
CA GLN A 267 -7.90 10.30 15.33
C GLN A 267 -7.00 9.95 16.52
N LEU A 268 -5.76 10.45 16.49
CA LEU A 268 -4.81 10.34 17.60
C LEU A 268 -4.51 11.73 18.17
N ARG A 269 -4.46 11.80 19.51
CA ARG A 269 -4.10 12.99 20.28
C ARG A 269 -3.13 12.62 21.40
N GLY A 270 -2.15 13.48 21.65
CA GLY A 270 -1.12 13.24 22.66
C GLY A 270 -0.32 11.96 22.37
N ASN A 271 0.07 11.25 23.42
CA ASN A 271 0.86 10.02 23.34
C ASN A 271 0.00 8.73 23.23
N GLY A 272 -1.22 8.82 22.67
CA GLY A 272 -2.07 7.65 22.46
C GLY A 272 -1.51 6.68 21.43
N SER A 273 -1.94 5.41 21.48
CA SER A 273 -1.53 4.37 20.52
C SER A 273 -2.71 3.53 20.04
N PHE A 274 -2.63 3.13 18.77
CA PHE A 274 -3.59 2.23 18.12
C PHE A 274 -2.85 1.08 17.47
N SER A 275 -3.36 -0.13 17.63
CA SER A 275 -2.92 -1.31 16.92
C SER A 275 -4.12 -2.16 16.50
N ALA A 276 -4.04 -2.75 15.31
CA ALA A 276 -5.04 -3.67 14.81
C ALA A 276 -4.36 -4.83 14.08
N GLY A 277 -5.03 -5.99 14.03
CA GLY A 277 -4.64 -7.10 13.18
C GLY A 277 -4.74 -6.74 11.70
N SER A 278 -4.27 -7.66 10.85
CA SER A 278 -4.19 -7.44 9.40
C SER A 278 -5.55 -7.24 8.74
N GLY A 279 -5.59 -6.47 7.64
CA GLY A 279 -6.82 -6.31 6.85
C GLY A 279 -7.84 -5.33 7.46
N LEU A 280 -7.38 -4.36 8.27
CA LEU A 280 -8.21 -3.25 8.71
C LEU A 280 -8.69 -2.44 7.49
N SER A 281 -10.01 -2.29 7.34
CA SER A 281 -10.62 -1.42 6.33
C SER A 281 -11.07 -0.09 6.96
N ILE A 282 -10.62 1.03 6.40
CA ILE A 282 -11.03 2.38 6.81
C ILE A 282 -11.76 3.05 5.65
N ASN A 283 -13.06 3.26 5.83
CA ASN A 283 -13.93 3.98 4.91
C ASN A 283 -14.32 5.33 5.53
N ALA A 284 -13.44 6.33 5.39
CA ALA A 284 -13.66 7.70 5.87
C ALA A 284 -13.90 8.65 4.70
N GLN A 285 -14.77 9.65 4.87
CA GLN A 285 -15.06 10.64 3.82
C GLN A 285 -14.20 11.91 3.88
N GLY A 286 -13.50 12.15 4.99
CA GLY A 286 -12.58 13.27 5.19
C GLY A 286 -11.13 12.83 5.26
N SER A 287 -10.75 12.17 6.36
CA SER A 287 -9.39 11.67 6.54
C SER A 287 -9.35 10.27 7.15
N SER A 288 -8.48 9.39 6.65
CA SER A 288 -8.30 8.05 7.23
C SER A 288 -7.61 8.11 8.59
N PHE A 289 -6.52 8.89 8.68
CA PHE A 289 -5.72 9.11 9.89
C PHE A 289 -5.56 10.59 10.16
N ASN A 290 -5.94 11.04 11.36
CA ASN A 290 -5.85 12.43 11.78
C ASN A 290 -5.00 12.55 13.07
N TYR A 291 -3.92 13.32 13.02
CA TYR A 291 -3.01 13.56 14.13
C TYR A 291 -3.17 14.99 14.63
N VAL A 292 -3.58 15.12 15.89
CA VAL A 292 -3.89 16.42 16.52
C VAL A 292 -3.11 16.54 17.84
N GLY A 293 -1.98 17.23 17.79
CA GLY A 293 -1.02 17.27 18.89
C GLY A 293 -0.55 15.87 19.31
N ALA A 294 -0.49 14.95 18.34
CA ALA A 294 -0.08 13.57 18.59
C ALA A 294 1.44 13.48 18.69
N THR A 295 1.95 12.75 19.67
CA THR A 295 3.38 12.41 19.83
C THR A 295 3.61 10.89 19.75
N GLY A 296 2.54 10.12 19.59
CA GLY A 296 2.57 8.66 19.50
C GLY A 296 2.88 8.14 18.10
N SER A 297 3.00 6.82 18.01
CA SER A 297 3.13 6.08 16.77
C SER A 297 1.86 5.27 16.46
N THR A 298 1.57 5.09 15.18
CA THR A 298 0.56 4.17 14.67
C THR A 298 1.28 3.12 13.83
N SER A 299 1.11 1.83 14.16
CA SER A 299 1.68 0.73 13.39
C SER A 299 0.57 -0.25 13.04
N LEU A 300 0.40 -0.49 11.74
CA LEU A 300 -0.71 -1.30 11.21
C LEU A 300 -0.24 -2.20 10.08
N GLU A 301 -0.90 -3.35 9.96
CA GLU A 301 -0.62 -4.36 8.95
C GLU A 301 -1.76 -4.44 7.93
N ALA A 302 -1.42 -4.44 6.64
CA ALA A 302 -2.34 -4.63 5.53
C ALA A 302 -3.63 -3.79 5.60
N VAL A 303 -3.49 -2.47 5.85
CA VAL A 303 -4.65 -1.56 5.93
C VAL A 303 -5.18 -1.25 4.54
N THR A 304 -6.50 -1.20 4.37
CA THR A 304 -7.14 -0.59 3.19
C THR A 304 -7.75 0.74 3.58
N ALA A 305 -7.22 1.85 3.04
CA ALA A 305 -7.63 3.22 3.33
C ALA A 305 -7.73 4.02 2.02
N THR A 306 -8.77 3.72 1.23
CA THR A 306 -8.88 4.19 -0.16
C THR A 306 -10.06 5.10 -0.45
N ALA A 307 -10.97 5.27 0.52
CA ALA A 307 -12.18 6.08 0.35
C ALA A 307 -11.97 7.57 0.64
N ALA A 308 -11.01 7.91 1.52
CA ALA A 308 -10.79 9.28 1.96
C ALA A 308 -9.96 10.06 0.93
N PRO A 309 -10.26 11.35 0.68
CA PRO A 309 -9.40 12.20 -0.15
C PRO A 309 -8.04 12.46 0.51
N VAL A 310 -7.97 12.38 1.84
CA VAL A 310 -6.75 12.54 2.64
C VAL A 310 -6.50 11.26 3.42
N VAL A 311 -5.34 10.63 3.23
CA VAL A 311 -4.96 9.44 4.00
C VAL A 311 -4.44 9.86 5.36
N TRP A 312 -3.45 10.76 5.39
CA TRP A 312 -2.82 11.24 6.62
C TRP A 312 -2.97 12.75 6.74
N ASN A 313 -3.41 13.23 7.89
CA ASN A 313 -3.51 14.65 8.21
C ASN A 313 -2.85 14.93 9.55
N ALA A 314 -1.85 15.82 9.59
CA ALA A 314 -1.15 16.19 10.82
C ALA A 314 -1.16 17.71 11.03
N ASN A 315 -1.57 18.14 12.23
CA ASN A 315 -1.60 19.55 12.58
C ASN A 315 -0.21 20.09 13.03
N ALA A 316 -0.13 21.41 13.23
CA ALA A 316 1.11 22.12 13.54
C ALA A 316 1.78 21.73 14.86
N SER A 317 1.08 21.02 15.75
CA SER A 317 1.61 20.58 17.05
C SER A 317 1.89 19.08 17.12
N SER A 318 1.70 18.36 16.01
CA SER A 318 1.93 16.91 15.97
C SER A 318 3.39 16.58 15.68
N VAL A 319 3.87 15.52 16.32
CA VAL A 319 5.12 14.81 16.04
C VAL A 319 4.76 13.34 15.90
N ALA A 320 4.20 12.98 14.75
CA ALA A 320 3.57 11.69 14.53
C ALA A 320 4.43 10.76 13.66
N THR A 321 4.40 9.47 13.96
CA THR A 321 4.97 8.42 13.11
C THR A 321 3.88 7.42 12.70
N TYR A 322 3.71 7.23 11.40
CA TYR A 322 2.89 6.16 10.84
C TYR A 322 3.79 5.06 10.28
N THR A 323 3.49 3.81 10.60
CA THR A 323 4.16 2.64 10.03
C THR A 323 3.11 1.69 9.43
N GLY A 324 3.13 1.55 8.11
CA GLY A 324 2.28 0.62 7.36
C GLY A 324 3.10 -0.54 6.81
N ASN A 325 2.76 -1.76 7.23
CA ASN A 325 3.33 -2.99 6.66
C ASN A 325 2.31 -3.61 5.71
N GLY A 326 2.51 -3.44 4.41
CA GLY A 326 1.50 -3.75 3.39
C GLY A 326 0.34 -2.77 3.37
N GLY A 327 -0.70 -3.13 2.63
CA GLY A 327 -1.93 -2.35 2.53
C GLY A 327 -2.00 -1.44 1.32
N HIS A 328 -3.14 -0.79 1.16
CA HIS A 328 -3.47 0.11 0.06
C HIS A 328 -4.03 1.42 0.60
N TYR A 329 -3.30 2.49 0.31
CA TYR A 329 -3.58 3.86 0.71
C TYR A 329 -3.85 4.67 -0.56
N LYS A 330 -4.99 5.35 -0.64
CA LYS A 330 -5.30 6.21 -1.78
C LYS A 330 -5.77 7.57 -1.28
N GLY A 331 -5.07 8.62 -1.68
CA GLY A 331 -5.34 9.99 -1.23
C GLY A 331 -4.07 10.81 -1.04
N ALA A 332 -4.23 12.02 -0.51
CA ALA A 332 -3.12 12.91 -0.18
C ALA A 332 -2.62 12.74 1.27
N SER A 333 -1.42 13.25 1.53
CA SER A 333 -0.93 13.53 2.89
C SER A 333 -0.95 15.03 3.16
N LEU A 334 -1.46 15.48 4.31
CA LEU A 334 -1.47 16.88 4.72
C LEU A 334 -0.63 17.08 5.99
N LEU A 335 0.21 18.10 5.98
CA LEU A 335 1.03 18.51 7.11
C LEU A 335 0.95 20.03 7.27
N ALA A 336 0.43 20.49 8.40
CA ALA A 336 0.42 21.91 8.73
C ALA A 336 1.81 22.39 9.17
N GLY A 337 2.16 23.64 8.84
CA GLY A 337 3.45 24.23 9.18
C GLY A 337 3.77 24.14 10.68
N GLY A 338 4.97 23.67 11.01
CA GLY A 338 5.43 23.43 12.39
C GLY A 338 5.22 21.98 12.88
N GLY A 339 4.37 21.20 12.22
CA GLY A 339 4.18 19.79 12.53
C GLY A 339 5.28 18.89 11.97
N GLN A 340 5.36 17.67 12.48
CA GLN A 340 6.20 16.59 11.96
C GLN A 340 5.37 15.33 11.68
N LEU A 341 5.57 14.75 10.50
CA LEU A 341 4.92 13.52 10.07
C LEU A 341 5.93 12.62 9.36
N THR A 342 6.27 11.50 10.01
CA THR A 342 7.11 10.45 9.43
C THR A 342 6.22 9.32 8.94
N LEU A 343 6.34 8.97 7.66
CA LEU A 343 5.63 7.87 7.02
C LEU A 343 6.63 6.74 6.71
N ASN A 344 6.45 5.59 7.35
CA ASN A 344 7.23 4.38 7.07
C ASN A 344 6.32 3.38 6.34
N LEU A 345 6.59 3.12 5.07
CA LEU A 345 5.85 2.17 4.25
C LEU A 345 6.75 0.99 3.89
N ASN A 346 6.30 -0.22 4.21
CA ASN A 346 7.07 -1.45 4.08
C ASN A 346 6.21 -2.58 3.47
N SER A 347 6.83 -3.71 3.11
CA SER A 347 6.14 -4.98 2.82
C SER A 347 4.98 -4.86 1.81
N ALA A 348 5.25 -4.34 0.61
CA ALA A 348 4.31 -4.11 -0.47
C ALA A 348 3.17 -3.11 -0.14
N ALA A 349 3.37 -2.21 0.82
CA ALA A 349 2.47 -1.10 1.05
C ALA A 349 2.38 -0.23 -0.22
N LEU A 350 1.17 -0.02 -0.73
CA LEU A 350 0.90 0.81 -1.91
C LEU A 350 0.27 2.13 -1.48
N TRP A 351 0.94 3.24 -1.77
CA TRP A 351 0.35 4.57 -1.71
C TRP A 351 0.09 5.12 -3.12
N GLU A 352 -1.18 5.19 -3.51
CA GLU A 352 -1.67 5.91 -4.68
C GLU A 352 -1.93 7.39 -4.32
N ALA A 353 -0.99 8.27 -4.67
CA ALA A 353 -1.11 9.69 -4.38
C ALA A 353 -2.03 10.38 -5.39
N THR A 354 -3.11 11.00 -4.91
CA THR A 354 -4.15 11.59 -5.78
C THR A 354 -4.16 13.12 -5.81
N ALA A 355 -3.34 13.77 -4.97
CA ALA A 355 -3.22 15.22 -4.89
C ALA A 355 -1.93 15.62 -4.16
N THR A 356 -1.60 16.92 -4.20
CA THR A 356 -0.44 17.50 -3.52
C THR A 356 -0.33 16.99 -2.09
N SER A 357 0.88 16.56 -1.71
CA SER A 357 1.13 15.90 -0.44
C SER A 357 2.25 16.56 0.37
N ALA A 358 2.13 16.50 1.69
CA ALA A 358 3.12 17.03 2.61
C ALA A 358 3.39 16.04 3.74
N PHE A 359 4.67 15.84 4.04
CA PHE A 359 5.19 15.03 5.14
C PHE A 359 6.56 15.61 5.53
N THR A 360 7.15 15.11 6.62
CA THR A 360 8.54 15.44 6.99
C THR A 360 9.48 14.45 6.33
N VAL A 361 9.18 13.15 6.48
CA VAL A 361 9.96 12.06 5.88
C VAL A 361 9.02 10.98 5.36
N LEU A 362 9.25 10.53 4.13
CA LEU A 362 8.70 9.30 3.58
C LEU A 362 9.83 8.26 3.45
N ASN A 363 9.72 7.17 4.16
CA ASN A 363 10.59 6.01 4.05
C ASN A 363 9.88 4.91 3.26
N LEU A 364 10.38 4.60 2.07
CA LEU A 364 9.92 3.47 1.27
C LEU A 364 10.90 2.32 1.43
N GLN A 365 10.47 1.21 2.02
CA GLN A 365 11.33 0.06 2.31
C GLN A 365 10.86 -1.22 1.63
N SER A 366 11.80 -2.14 1.41
CA SER A 366 11.58 -3.48 0.82
C SER A 366 11.05 -3.44 -0.61
N ASP A 367 9.75 -3.28 -0.78
CA ASP A 367 9.01 -3.30 -2.03
C ASP A 367 7.74 -2.40 -1.94
N ALA A 368 7.70 -1.50 -0.95
CA ALA A 368 6.64 -0.51 -0.83
C ALA A 368 6.63 0.45 -2.03
N VAL A 369 5.44 0.81 -2.50
CA VAL A 369 5.22 1.56 -3.72
C VAL A 369 4.62 2.93 -3.40
N LEU A 370 5.27 4.00 -3.87
CA LEU A 370 4.64 5.29 -4.11
C LEU A 370 4.24 5.34 -5.59
N ASP A 371 2.94 5.28 -5.86
CA ASP A 371 2.38 5.54 -7.18
C ASP A 371 2.01 7.03 -7.29
N ALA A 372 2.84 7.76 -8.03
CA ALA A 372 2.68 9.19 -8.33
C ALA A 372 2.22 9.40 -9.79
N SER A 373 1.74 8.35 -10.45
CA SER A 373 1.43 8.34 -11.88
C SER A 373 0.00 8.79 -12.21
N LEU A 374 -0.85 8.96 -11.19
CA LEU A 374 -2.26 9.36 -11.33
C LEU A 374 -2.44 10.83 -11.73
N LEU A 375 -1.41 11.66 -11.59
CA LEU A 375 -1.42 13.06 -11.95
C LEU A 375 -0.24 13.37 -12.89
N PRO A 376 -0.44 14.21 -13.93
CA PRO A 376 0.66 14.69 -14.77
C PRO A 376 1.74 15.43 -13.97
N SER A 377 1.35 16.06 -12.86
CA SER A 377 2.29 16.67 -11.93
C SER A 377 1.79 16.47 -10.51
N LEU A 378 2.57 15.74 -9.70
CA LEU A 378 2.34 15.57 -8.27
C LEU A 378 3.38 16.40 -7.51
N ALA A 379 2.92 17.41 -6.77
CA ALA A 379 3.77 18.15 -5.84
C ALA A 379 3.82 17.43 -4.48
N ALA A 380 5.03 17.30 -3.93
CA ALA A 380 5.26 16.77 -2.60
C ALA A 380 6.26 17.65 -1.83
N THR A 381 6.14 17.71 -0.50
CA THR A 381 7.15 18.37 0.37
C THR A 381 7.67 17.39 1.41
N GLY A 382 8.92 17.57 1.82
CA GLY A 382 9.61 16.70 2.77
C GLY A 382 10.66 15.81 2.11
N ASP A 383 11.36 15.02 2.90
CA ASP A 383 12.43 14.15 2.42
C ASP A 383 11.89 12.76 2.07
N LEU A 384 12.47 12.14 1.05
CA LEU A 384 12.13 10.79 0.61
C LEU A 384 13.38 9.91 0.66
N SER A 385 13.34 8.84 1.47
CA SER A 385 14.37 7.79 1.50
C SER A 385 13.86 6.54 0.80
N ASN A 386 14.49 6.17 -0.32
CA ASN A 386 14.10 5.00 -1.11
C ASN A 386 15.02 3.80 -0.81
N ALA A 387 14.67 3.04 0.22
CA ALA A 387 15.44 1.92 0.78
C ALA A 387 14.90 0.55 0.34
N GLY A 388 14.87 0.33 -0.97
CA GLY A 388 14.31 -0.87 -1.60
C GLY A 388 12.93 -0.67 -2.22
N GLY A 389 12.22 0.39 -1.84
CA GLY A 389 10.90 0.70 -2.39
C GLY A 389 10.89 1.08 -3.89
N ILE A 390 9.69 1.34 -4.40
CA ILE A 390 9.41 1.69 -5.78
C ILE A 390 8.73 3.05 -5.81
N VAL A 391 9.31 3.99 -6.55
CA VAL A 391 8.63 5.23 -6.95
C VAL A 391 8.19 5.05 -8.40
N SER A 392 6.88 5.02 -8.65
CA SER A 392 6.33 4.86 -10.00
C SER A 392 5.76 6.17 -10.51
N LEU A 393 6.29 6.67 -11.62
CA LEU A 393 5.68 7.73 -12.43
C LEU A 393 4.99 7.16 -13.68
N ALA A 394 5.33 5.93 -14.05
CA ALA A 394 4.83 5.27 -15.23
C ALA A 394 3.41 4.71 -15.05
N ARG A 395 2.57 4.87 -16.08
CA ARG A 395 1.36 4.06 -16.29
C ARG A 395 1.42 3.38 -17.64
N SER A 396 0.86 2.18 -17.73
CA SER A 396 0.77 1.45 -19.01
C SER A 396 -0.22 2.09 -20.01
N ASP A 397 -1.10 2.98 -19.55
CA ASP A 397 -2.15 3.62 -20.34
C ASP A 397 -1.95 5.14 -20.58
N ALA A 398 -0.85 5.71 -20.09
CA ALA A 398 -0.57 7.14 -20.20
C ALA A 398 0.75 7.39 -20.95
N SER A 399 0.75 8.38 -21.83
CA SER A 399 1.97 8.87 -22.47
C SER A 399 2.95 9.42 -21.43
N PRO A 400 4.27 9.34 -21.67
CA PRO A 400 5.27 10.01 -20.84
C PRO A 400 4.93 11.49 -20.69
N ASN A 401 4.92 12.00 -19.46
CA ASN A 401 4.91 13.43 -19.10
C ASN A 401 4.72 13.65 -17.57
N ASN A 402 4.74 12.58 -16.78
CA ASN A 402 4.43 12.66 -15.36
C ASN A 402 5.63 13.22 -14.59
N THR A 403 5.38 14.19 -13.70
CA THR A 403 6.42 14.77 -12.84
C THR A 403 6.07 14.59 -11.37
N LEU A 404 6.96 13.93 -10.60
CA LEU A 404 6.96 14.05 -9.13
C LEU A 404 7.87 15.20 -8.73
N ALA A 405 7.30 16.30 -8.27
CA ALA A 405 8.02 17.47 -7.79
C ALA A 405 8.14 17.45 -6.25
N LEU A 406 9.22 16.86 -5.75
CA LEU A 406 9.54 16.75 -4.34
C LEU A 406 10.38 17.95 -3.87
N THR A 407 9.80 18.78 -3.01
CA THR A 407 10.51 19.86 -2.32
C THR A 407 11.17 19.31 -1.06
N GLY A 408 12.34 18.71 -1.24
CA GLY A 408 13.14 18.09 -0.19
C GLY A 408 14.30 17.27 -0.76
N VAL A 409 14.93 16.48 0.10
CA VAL A 409 16.05 15.61 -0.27
C VAL A 409 15.52 14.25 -0.73
N TYR A 410 15.99 13.77 -1.88
CA TYR A 410 15.84 12.38 -2.28
C TYR A 410 17.09 11.58 -1.91
N THR A 411 16.95 10.60 -1.00
CA THR A 411 18.04 9.73 -0.57
C THR A 411 17.92 8.36 -1.23
N ALA A 412 18.93 7.97 -2.01
CA ALA A 412 19.01 6.66 -2.64
C ALA A 412 19.59 5.61 -1.69
N ASN A 413 18.82 4.55 -1.41
CA ASN A 413 19.19 3.43 -0.53
C ASN A 413 18.84 2.06 -1.18
N GLY A 414 18.92 1.95 -2.50
CA GLY A 414 18.73 0.68 -3.22
C GLY A 414 17.30 0.40 -3.72
N GLY A 415 16.45 1.43 -3.89
CA GLY A 415 15.12 1.27 -4.49
C GLY A 415 15.07 1.40 -6.01
N THR A 416 13.86 1.47 -6.56
CA THR A 416 13.60 1.64 -8.01
C THR A 416 12.80 2.92 -8.29
N LEU A 417 13.10 3.58 -9.41
CA LEU A 417 12.31 4.66 -10.01
C LEU A 417 11.81 4.17 -11.38
N VAL A 418 10.51 4.12 -11.59
CA VAL A 418 9.88 3.66 -12.84
C VAL A 418 9.39 4.86 -13.65
N LEU A 419 9.83 4.95 -14.89
CA LEU A 419 9.58 6.07 -15.80
C LEU A 419 9.14 5.56 -17.17
N ASN A 420 8.13 6.18 -17.77
CA ASN A 420 7.90 6.06 -19.20
C ASN A 420 8.75 7.12 -19.93
N THR A 421 9.34 6.75 -21.06
CA THR A 421 10.19 7.64 -21.86
C THR A 421 10.05 7.39 -23.35
N VAL A 422 9.86 8.46 -24.15
CA VAL A 422 10.02 8.41 -25.61
C VAL A 422 11.50 8.42 -25.95
N LEU A 423 12.07 7.26 -26.30
CA LEU A 423 13.48 7.19 -26.71
C LEU A 423 13.66 7.71 -28.14
N ASN A 424 14.45 8.78 -28.30
CA ASN A 424 14.83 9.38 -29.58
C ASN A 424 16.16 10.15 -29.46
N ASP A 425 16.43 11.10 -30.35
CA ASP A 425 17.65 11.93 -30.39
C ASP A 425 17.69 13.07 -29.35
N ALA A 426 16.76 13.05 -28.39
CA ALA A 426 16.51 14.05 -27.34
C ALA A 426 15.88 15.38 -27.80
N SER A 427 15.71 15.63 -29.10
CA SER A 427 15.18 16.92 -29.60
C SER A 427 13.70 17.13 -29.26
N THR A 428 12.94 16.04 -29.23
CA THR A 428 11.48 16.01 -29.00
C THR A 428 11.10 14.96 -27.97
N SER A 429 12.08 14.41 -27.24
CA SER A 429 11.82 13.39 -26.23
C SER A 429 10.92 13.94 -25.13
N VAL A 430 9.95 13.11 -24.71
CA VAL A 430 9.16 13.33 -23.52
C VAL A 430 9.43 12.17 -22.57
N SER A 431 9.69 12.48 -21.31
CA SER A 431 9.91 11.51 -20.26
C SER A 431 9.09 11.88 -19.05
N ASP A 432 8.74 10.89 -18.25
CA ASP A 432 8.45 11.13 -16.85
C ASP A 432 9.73 11.62 -16.15
N VAL A 433 9.57 12.52 -15.17
CA VAL A 433 10.69 13.19 -14.50
C VAL A 433 10.49 13.18 -12.98
N LEU A 434 11.49 12.68 -12.26
CA LEU A 434 11.63 12.99 -10.84
C LEU A 434 12.28 14.37 -10.70
N GLN A 435 11.60 15.34 -10.08
CA GLN A 435 12.15 16.65 -9.77
C GLN A 435 12.34 16.78 -8.26
N VAL A 436 13.55 17.10 -7.82
CA VAL A 436 13.94 17.19 -6.40
C VAL A 436 14.74 18.46 -6.13
N THR A 437 14.74 18.94 -4.88
CA THR A 437 15.61 20.06 -4.49
C THR A 437 17.08 19.61 -4.44
N SER A 438 17.33 18.47 -3.83
CA SER A 438 18.67 17.89 -3.70
C SER A 438 18.61 16.36 -3.67
N THR A 439 19.74 15.73 -3.88
CA THR A 439 19.91 14.28 -3.76
C THR A 439 21.01 13.94 -2.78
N ALA A 440 20.86 12.79 -2.12
CA ALA A 440 21.86 12.23 -1.23
C ALA A 440 22.12 10.75 -1.59
N ALA A 441 23.39 10.37 -1.62
CA ALA A 441 23.80 8.98 -1.73
C ALA A 441 23.69 8.31 -0.36
N GLY A 442 22.97 7.20 -0.29
CA GLY A 442 22.91 6.33 0.88
C GLY A 442 23.68 5.03 0.64
N GLY A 443 23.08 3.88 0.99
CA GLY A 443 23.75 2.57 0.92
C GLY A 443 23.90 1.98 -0.49
N ALA A 444 23.03 2.36 -1.43
CA ALA A 444 23.01 1.86 -2.80
C ALA A 444 22.24 2.82 -3.74
N PRO A 445 22.56 2.89 -5.04
CA PRO A 445 21.84 3.75 -5.98
C PRO A 445 20.39 3.29 -6.17
N THR A 446 19.50 4.24 -6.48
CA THR A 446 18.17 3.94 -7.01
C THR A 446 18.31 3.49 -8.47
N LEU A 447 17.72 2.35 -8.81
CA LEU A 447 17.70 1.84 -10.18
C LEU A 447 16.59 2.50 -11.01
N LEU A 448 16.92 2.97 -12.20
CA LEU A 448 15.94 3.53 -13.14
C LEU A 448 15.40 2.44 -14.05
N SER A 449 14.13 2.07 -13.86
CA SER A 449 13.38 1.22 -14.78
C SER A 449 12.73 2.09 -15.84
N VAL A 450 13.43 2.30 -16.95
CA VAL A 450 12.95 3.07 -18.10
C VAL A 450 12.09 2.17 -18.98
N LEU A 451 10.83 2.53 -19.16
CA LEU A 451 9.86 1.87 -20.01
C LEU A 451 9.73 2.68 -21.32
N PRO A 452 10.22 2.15 -22.46
CA PRO A 452 10.09 2.84 -23.73
C PRO A 452 8.62 2.98 -24.13
N ASP A 453 8.20 4.19 -24.47
CA ASP A 453 6.86 4.46 -25.01
C ASP A 453 6.72 3.96 -26.45
N ALA A 454 5.48 3.72 -26.91
CA ALA A 454 5.19 3.28 -28.27
C ALA A 454 5.66 4.28 -29.35
N ALA A 455 5.76 5.57 -29.04
CA ALA A 455 6.29 6.60 -29.94
C ALA A 455 7.83 6.63 -30.01
N SER A 456 8.52 5.75 -29.29
CA SER A 456 9.99 5.69 -29.30
C SER A 456 10.53 5.36 -30.69
N ALA A 457 11.47 6.18 -31.15
CA ALA A 457 12.29 5.96 -32.33
C ALA A 457 13.77 6.10 -31.91
N PRO A 458 14.34 5.06 -31.27
CA PRO A 458 15.67 5.15 -30.68
C PRO A 458 16.72 5.66 -31.67
N ALA A 459 17.49 6.66 -31.25
CA ALA A 459 18.47 7.36 -32.04
C ALA A 459 19.60 7.90 -31.14
N PHE A 460 20.72 8.26 -31.74
CA PHE A 460 21.83 8.89 -31.03
C PHE A 460 21.40 10.27 -30.49
N THR A 461 21.57 10.46 -29.18
CA THR A 461 21.14 11.68 -28.50
C THR A 461 22.01 12.87 -28.87
N THR A 462 21.40 14.04 -28.93
CA THR A 462 22.07 15.33 -29.10
C THR A 462 22.04 16.14 -27.80
N GLY A 463 22.89 17.17 -27.69
CA GLY A 463 22.93 18.05 -26.53
C GLY A 463 23.23 17.30 -25.21
N LYS A 464 22.44 17.59 -24.17
CA LYS A 464 22.56 16.92 -22.86
C LYS A 464 21.88 15.55 -22.79
N GLY A 465 21.16 15.11 -23.82
CA GLY A 465 20.36 13.88 -23.78
C GLY A 465 18.95 14.06 -23.21
N ILE A 466 18.29 12.96 -22.87
CA ILE A 466 16.89 12.93 -22.43
C ILE A 466 16.84 13.11 -20.90
N LEU A 467 16.19 14.17 -20.41
CA LEU A 467 16.07 14.44 -18.98
C LEU A 467 15.17 13.42 -18.28
N VAL A 468 15.67 12.79 -17.22
CA VAL A 468 14.91 11.81 -16.40
C VAL A 468 14.87 12.17 -14.91
N VAL A 469 15.87 12.91 -14.41
CA VAL A 469 15.84 13.48 -13.06
C VAL A 469 16.32 14.94 -13.10
N ARG A 470 15.55 15.83 -12.47
CA ARG A 470 15.88 17.24 -12.34
C ARG A 470 16.21 17.59 -10.89
N VAL A 471 17.36 18.21 -10.67
CA VAL A 471 17.81 18.72 -9.35
C VAL A 471 17.77 20.24 -9.36
N THR A 472 16.78 20.84 -8.69
CA THR A 472 16.55 22.29 -8.75
C THR A 472 17.51 23.10 -7.86
N GLY A 473 18.13 22.48 -6.87
CA GLY A 473 19.22 23.07 -6.07
C GLY A 473 20.57 23.13 -6.78
N GLY A 474 20.65 22.71 -8.04
CA GLY A 474 21.84 22.75 -8.88
C GLY A 474 22.88 21.66 -8.57
N ALA A 475 24.01 21.69 -9.29
CA ALA A 475 25.05 20.66 -9.26
C ALA A 475 25.60 20.38 -7.85
N ALA A 476 25.82 21.40 -7.03
CA ALA A 476 26.34 21.22 -5.66
C ALA A 476 25.38 20.47 -4.74
N SER A 477 24.08 20.47 -5.07
CA SER A 477 23.02 19.79 -4.32
C SER A 477 22.68 18.41 -4.89
N SER A 478 23.40 17.97 -5.92
CA SER A 478 23.19 16.69 -6.60
C SER A 478 24.35 15.76 -6.29
N ALA A 479 24.18 14.79 -5.40
CA ALA A 479 25.20 13.81 -5.10
C ALA A 479 25.44 12.86 -6.30
N ASP A 480 26.70 12.43 -6.47
CA ASP A 480 27.04 11.38 -7.43
C ASP A 480 26.54 10.00 -6.94
N SER A 481 26.44 9.03 -7.84
CA SER A 481 26.04 7.64 -7.52
C SER A 481 24.65 7.48 -6.87
N VAL A 482 23.75 8.45 -7.05
CA VAL A 482 22.37 8.38 -6.55
C VAL A 482 21.49 7.50 -7.44
N PHE A 483 21.69 7.57 -8.76
CA PHE A 483 20.89 6.85 -9.73
C PHE A 483 21.76 5.98 -10.63
N ALA A 484 21.25 4.84 -11.06
CA ALA A 484 21.90 3.94 -12.00
C ALA A 484 20.87 3.24 -12.90
N LEU A 485 21.30 2.77 -14.07
CA LEU A 485 20.48 1.84 -14.88
C LEU A 485 20.72 0.41 -14.40
N PRO A 486 19.70 -0.47 -14.44
CA PRO A 486 19.89 -1.90 -14.32
C PRO A 486 20.92 -2.39 -15.34
N GLY A 487 22.01 -3.02 -14.88
CA GLY A 487 23.10 -3.47 -15.75
C GLY A 487 24.02 -2.37 -16.30
N GLY A 488 23.80 -1.11 -15.92
CA GLY A 488 24.62 0.05 -16.29
C GLY A 488 24.24 0.72 -17.61
N PHE A 489 23.38 0.11 -18.43
CA PHE A 489 22.98 0.64 -19.73
C PHE A 489 21.56 0.20 -20.12
N LEU A 490 20.99 0.87 -21.12
CA LEU A 490 19.71 0.56 -21.75
C LEU A 490 19.92 0.41 -23.26
N ASP A 491 19.70 -0.79 -23.81
CA ASP A 491 19.76 -1.03 -25.25
C ASP A 491 18.35 -0.93 -25.87
N ALA A 492 18.19 -0.06 -26.87
CA ALA A 492 16.95 0.09 -27.62
C ALA A 492 17.22 0.46 -29.08
N GLY A 493 16.59 -0.24 -30.03
CA GLY A 493 16.67 0.08 -31.46
C GLY A 493 18.08 0.13 -32.05
N GLY A 494 19.03 -0.66 -31.53
CA GLY A 494 20.42 -0.63 -31.98
C GLY A 494 21.26 0.51 -31.40
N VAL A 495 20.74 1.20 -30.37
CA VAL A 495 21.42 2.27 -29.64
C VAL A 495 21.48 1.89 -28.16
N ARG A 496 22.63 2.08 -27.54
CA ARG A 496 22.86 1.97 -26.10
C ARG A 496 22.80 3.34 -25.48
N TYR A 497 22.00 3.46 -24.43
CA TYR A 497 21.89 4.63 -23.58
C TYR A 497 22.56 4.34 -22.24
N GLU A 498 23.29 5.32 -21.74
CA GLU A 498 23.86 5.37 -20.41
C GLU A 498 23.22 6.50 -19.62
N LEU A 499 23.16 6.33 -18.30
CA LEU A 499 22.67 7.37 -17.41
C LEU A 499 23.82 8.25 -16.96
N VAL A 500 23.75 9.53 -17.30
CA VAL A 500 24.82 10.50 -17.06
C VAL A 500 24.29 11.65 -16.21
N ARG A 501 24.97 11.90 -15.09
CA ARG A 501 24.81 13.14 -14.32
C ARG A 501 25.60 14.25 -15.00
N ASP A 502 24.93 15.34 -15.33
CA ASP A 502 25.58 16.52 -15.92
C ASP A 502 26.26 17.35 -14.84
N ALA A 503 27.53 17.71 -15.05
CA ALA A 503 28.32 18.40 -14.05
C ALA A 503 27.91 19.88 -13.87
N ASP A 504 27.31 20.50 -14.89
CA ASP A 504 26.99 21.93 -14.87
C ASP A 504 25.70 22.21 -14.10
N ASP A 505 24.66 21.39 -14.28
CA ASP A 505 23.36 21.57 -13.62
C ASP A 505 23.02 20.51 -12.57
N GLY A 506 23.71 19.37 -12.54
CA GLY A 506 23.45 18.28 -11.60
C GLY A 506 22.25 17.39 -11.97
N ASN A 507 21.63 17.61 -13.13
CA ASN A 507 20.52 16.80 -13.61
C ASN A 507 21.02 15.47 -14.19
N TRP A 508 20.13 14.49 -14.30
CA TRP A 508 20.44 13.18 -14.85
C TRP A 508 19.74 12.99 -16.19
N TYR A 509 20.51 12.53 -17.17
CA TYR A 509 20.09 12.36 -18.54
C TYR A 509 20.40 10.96 -19.05
N LEU A 510 19.50 10.40 -19.87
CA LEU A 510 19.85 9.28 -20.74
C LEU A 510 20.60 9.84 -21.95
N ARG A 511 21.85 9.39 -22.15
CA ARG A 511 22.70 9.77 -23.28
C ARG A 511 23.09 8.52 -24.05
N SER A 512 22.97 8.55 -25.37
CA SER A 512 23.49 7.46 -26.19
C SER A 512 25.01 7.41 -26.11
N VAL A 513 25.57 6.21 -26.13
CA VAL A 513 26.99 6.01 -26.44
C VAL A 513 27.28 6.60 -27.82
N ALA A 514 28.50 7.13 -28.01
CA ALA A 514 28.87 7.85 -29.23
C ALA A 514 28.66 7.01 -30.50
N ALA A 515 28.22 7.69 -31.56
CA ALA A 515 28.13 7.12 -32.89
C ALA A 515 29.52 7.02 -33.55
N ALA A 516 29.67 6.03 -34.42
CA ALA A 516 30.79 5.83 -35.32
C ALA A 516 30.25 5.49 -36.72
N GLN A 517 31.15 5.48 -37.71
CA GLN A 517 30.81 5.18 -39.10
C GLN A 517 31.51 3.88 -39.51
N LEU A 518 30.79 2.99 -40.19
CA LEU A 518 31.32 1.80 -40.85
C LEU A 518 31.06 1.86 -42.34
N THR A 519 32.14 1.83 -43.13
CA THR A 519 32.06 1.69 -44.58
C THR A 519 32.34 0.25 -44.99
N VAL A 520 31.41 -0.38 -45.72
CA VAL A 520 31.65 -1.70 -46.30
C VAL A 520 32.24 -1.54 -47.69
N ASN A 521 33.42 -2.10 -47.90
CA ASN A 521 34.16 -2.10 -49.15
C ASN A 521 34.05 -3.46 -49.85
N LYS A 522 34.15 -3.42 -51.17
CA LYS A 522 34.15 -4.58 -52.03
C LYS A 522 35.39 -4.58 -52.92
N VAL A 523 36.10 -5.70 -52.92
CA VAL A 523 37.21 -5.96 -53.84
C VAL A 523 36.92 -7.24 -54.62
N VAL A 524 37.06 -7.17 -55.94
CA VAL A 524 37.04 -8.34 -56.82
C VAL A 524 38.44 -8.58 -57.36
N THR A 525 39.08 -9.66 -56.94
CA THR A 525 40.39 -10.04 -57.45
C THR A 525 40.19 -10.92 -58.69
N ALA A 526 40.62 -10.43 -59.85
CA ALA A 526 40.51 -11.14 -61.11
C ALA A 526 41.89 -11.60 -61.63
N PRO A 527 42.01 -12.76 -62.30
CA PRO A 527 43.26 -13.18 -62.93
C PRO A 527 43.71 -12.19 -64.01
N ALA A 528 45.02 -12.13 -64.27
CA ALA A 528 45.58 -11.25 -65.29
C ALA A 528 44.92 -11.50 -66.66
N GLY A 529 44.40 -10.43 -67.29
CA GLY A 529 43.70 -10.50 -68.57
C GLY A 529 42.18 -10.71 -68.49
N ALA A 530 41.62 -10.92 -67.29
CA ALA A 530 40.17 -10.93 -67.10
C ALA A 530 39.57 -9.52 -67.26
N ALA A 531 38.40 -9.42 -67.90
CA ALA A 531 37.65 -8.16 -67.92
C ALA A 531 37.23 -7.78 -66.49
N PRO A 532 37.31 -6.49 -66.10
CA PRO A 532 36.93 -6.07 -64.77
C PRO A 532 35.44 -6.29 -64.53
N PHE A 533 35.10 -6.77 -63.33
CA PHE A 533 33.72 -6.89 -62.89
C PHE A 533 33.12 -5.52 -62.61
N ALA A 534 31.88 -5.35 -63.04
CA ALA A 534 31.00 -4.26 -62.66
C ALA A 534 29.59 -4.81 -62.40
N GLY A 535 28.94 -4.35 -61.34
CA GLY A 535 27.62 -4.80 -60.93
C GLY A 535 27.29 -4.47 -59.49
N GLU A 536 26.08 -4.79 -59.05
CA GLU A 536 25.63 -4.60 -57.68
C GLU A 536 25.65 -5.92 -56.90
N ILE A 537 26.11 -5.86 -55.65
CA ILE A 537 26.16 -7.02 -54.75
C ILE A 537 25.51 -6.63 -53.41
N PRO A 538 24.43 -7.30 -52.98
CA PRO A 538 23.82 -7.04 -51.67
C PRO A 538 24.74 -7.49 -50.53
N PHE A 539 24.64 -6.82 -49.38
CA PHE A 539 25.34 -7.19 -48.15
C PHE A 539 24.46 -6.95 -46.93
N THR A 540 24.81 -7.60 -45.82
CA THR A 540 24.22 -7.35 -44.50
C THR A 540 25.31 -7.10 -43.46
N VAL A 541 25.03 -6.23 -42.50
CA VAL A 541 25.87 -6.01 -41.31
C VAL A 541 25.03 -6.34 -40.09
N THR A 542 25.52 -7.24 -39.24
CA THR A 542 24.87 -7.60 -37.98
C THR A 542 25.79 -7.27 -36.82
N CYS A 543 25.32 -6.44 -35.90
CA CYS A 543 26.06 -5.96 -34.74
C CYS A 543 25.48 -6.52 -33.44
N THR A 544 26.35 -6.63 -32.43
CA THR A 544 25.99 -6.97 -31.05
C THR A 544 26.59 -5.95 -30.09
N GLY A 545 25.89 -5.72 -28.98
CA GLY A 545 26.26 -4.78 -27.93
C GLY A 545 26.22 -3.30 -28.35
N PRO A 546 25.10 -2.76 -28.87
CA PRO A 546 23.73 -3.29 -28.94
C PRO A 546 23.42 -4.09 -30.22
N ALA A 547 22.30 -4.82 -30.22
CA ALA A 547 21.85 -5.58 -31.39
C ALA A 547 21.28 -4.66 -32.48
N ALA A 548 21.86 -4.72 -33.69
CA ALA A 548 21.38 -3.98 -34.85
C ALA A 548 21.67 -4.76 -36.14
N SER A 549 20.83 -4.58 -37.16
CA SER A 549 21.04 -5.17 -38.49
C SER A 549 20.80 -4.15 -39.58
N PHE A 550 21.73 -4.08 -40.52
CA PHE A 550 21.69 -3.18 -41.67
C PHE A 550 21.83 -4.00 -42.96
N SER A 551 21.20 -3.54 -44.02
CA SER A 551 21.31 -4.14 -45.35
C SER A 551 21.53 -3.06 -46.40
N GLY A 552 22.30 -3.36 -47.43
CA GLY A 552 22.52 -2.45 -48.53
C GLY A 552 23.09 -3.13 -49.76
N ASN A 553 23.43 -2.33 -50.77
CA ASN A 553 24.03 -2.78 -52.01
C ASN A 553 25.41 -2.13 -52.18
N LEU A 554 26.38 -2.92 -52.62
CA LEU A 554 27.71 -2.48 -53.05
C LEU A 554 27.67 -2.30 -54.57
N VAL A 555 27.79 -1.06 -55.03
CA VAL A 555 28.00 -0.78 -56.45
C VAL A 555 29.48 -0.98 -56.76
N VAL A 556 29.80 -2.03 -57.51
CA VAL A 556 31.16 -2.37 -57.91
C VAL A 556 31.41 -1.88 -59.32
N ALA A 557 32.48 -1.12 -59.51
CA ALA A 557 32.96 -0.67 -60.81
C ALA A 557 34.47 -0.90 -60.87
N ALA A 558 34.95 -1.42 -62.00
CA ALA A 558 36.37 -1.73 -62.19
C ALA A 558 36.95 -2.56 -61.02
N ASN A 559 36.25 -3.62 -60.62
CA ASN A 559 36.60 -4.52 -59.51
C ASN A 559 36.59 -3.93 -58.09
N GLN A 560 36.17 -2.68 -57.90
CA GLN A 560 36.13 -2.04 -56.59
C GLN A 560 34.77 -1.40 -56.32
N GLY A 561 34.32 -1.42 -55.08
CA GLY A 561 33.07 -0.78 -54.68
C GLY A 561 33.10 -0.39 -53.21
N SER A 562 32.29 0.59 -52.84
CA SER A 562 32.11 1.02 -51.46
C SER A 562 30.64 1.35 -51.25
N ALA A 563 30.09 0.91 -50.13
CA ALA A 563 28.78 1.34 -49.68
C ALA A 563 28.85 2.77 -49.12
N ALA A 564 27.70 3.42 -48.98
CA ALA A 564 27.59 4.60 -48.14
C ALA A 564 27.93 4.23 -46.67
N PRO A 565 28.57 5.14 -45.90
CA PRO A 565 28.85 4.90 -44.49
C PRO A 565 27.57 4.61 -43.70
N ILE A 566 27.64 3.60 -42.83
CA ILE A 566 26.56 3.20 -41.93
C ILE A 566 26.88 3.73 -40.54
N THR A 567 25.95 4.46 -39.95
CA THR A 567 26.06 4.91 -38.56
C THR A 567 25.82 3.74 -37.61
N ILE A 568 26.82 3.40 -36.80
CA ILE A 568 26.80 2.30 -35.84
C ILE A 568 27.33 2.82 -34.51
N GLN A 569 26.87 2.27 -33.39
CA GLN A 569 27.41 2.67 -32.10
C GLN A 569 28.88 2.24 -31.95
N GLN A 570 29.70 3.14 -31.42
CA GLN A 570 31.05 2.83 -30.97
C GLN A 570 31.06 1.65 -29.98
N GLY A 571 32.05 0.78 -30.12
CA GLY A 571 32.23 -0.40 -29.28
C GLY A 571 31.44 -1.62 -29.72
N SER A 572 30.49 -1.47 -30.67
CA SER A 572 29.73 -2.60 -31.20
C SER A 572 30.65 -3.64 -31.86
N ALA A 573 30.33 -4.92 -31.71
CA ALA A 573 30.98 -5.99 -32.46
C ALA A 573 30.10 -6.33 -33.67
N CYS A 574 30.59 -6.06 -34.88
CA CYS A 574 29.83 -6.18 -36.11
C CYS A 574 30.43 -7.22 -37.06
N THR A 575 29.56 -7.95 -37.74
CA THR A 575 29.91 -8.94 -38.78
C THR A 575 29.26 -8.57 -40.08
N VAL A 576 30.02 -8.62 -41.17
CA VAL A 576 29.53 -8.38 -42.53
C VAL A 576 29.33 -9.71 -43.23
N ALA A 577 28.22 -9.85 -43.94
CA ALA A 577 27.95 -10.99 -44.82
C ALA A 577 27.62 -10.49 -46.23
N GLU A 578 28.06 -11.28 -47.21
CA GLU A 578 27.71 -11.07 -48.61
C GLU A 578 26.37 -11.74 -48.91
N GLY A 579 25.52 -11.08 -49.69
CA GLY A 579 24.28 -11.66 -50.18
C GLY A 579 24.45 -12.46 -51.48
N ALA A 580 23.37 -12.64 -52.25
CA ALA A 580 23.44 -13.40 -53.49
C ALA A 580 24.34 -12.71 -54.53
N LEU A 581 25.34 -13.45 -55.02
CA LEU A 581 26.23 -12.99 -56.09
C LEU A 581 25.53 -13.03 -57.46
N PRO A 582 25.76 -12.03 -58.33
CA PRO A 582 25.32 -12.10 -59.72
C PRO A 582 26.10 -13.19 -60.48
N ALA A 583 25.66 -13.50 -61.70
CA ALA A 583 26.43 -14.38 -62.58
C ALA A 583 27.86 -13.86 -62.74
N ALA A 584 28.84 -14.75 -62.55
CA ALA A 584 30.25 -14.39 -62.74
C ALA A 584 30.54 -14.03 -64.21
N PRO A 585 31.54 -13.18 -64.50
CA PRO A 585 31.97 -12.89 -65.86
C PRO A 585 32.28 -14.16 -66.67
N THR A 586 32.03 -14.11 -67.98
CA THR A 586 32.22 -15.25 -68.89
C THR A 586 33.62 -15.86 -68.74
N GLY A 587 33.67 -17.19 -68.56
CA GLY A 587 34.91 -17.93 -68.37
C GLY A 587 35.39 -18.01 -66.91
N TYR A 588 34.66 -17.45 -65.94
CA TYR A 588 35.00 -17.47 -64.52
C TYR A 588 33.82 -17.93 -63.63
N ARG A 589 34.14 -18.24 -62.38
CA ARG A 589 33.18 -18.40 -61.26
C ARG A 589 33.71 -17.66 -60.03
N TRP A 590 32.82 -17.37 -59.10
CA TRP A 590 33.17 -16.82 -57.80
C TRP A 590 33.81 -17.88 -56.89
N ALA A 591 34.94 -17.56 -56.27
CA ALA A 591 35.44 -18.29 -55.11
C ALA A 591 34.64 -17.93 -53.84
N GLU A 592 34.92 -18.65 -52.77
CA GLU A 592 34.42 -18.30 -51.44
C GLU A 592 34.95 -16.92 -51.01
N PRO A 593 34.08 -16.04 -50.47
CA PRO A 593 34.50 -14.71 -50.06
C PRO A 593 35.41 -14.77 -48.83
N SER A 594 36.34 -13.82 -48.74
CA SER A 594 37.10 -13.55 -47.52
C SER A 594 36.70 -12.19 -46.94
N TYR A 595 36.64 -12.09 -45.62
CA TYR A 595 36.22 -10.90 -44.90
C TYR A 595 37.36 -10.34 -44.05
N ALA A 596 37.60 -9.03 -44.18
CA ALA A 596 38.45 -8.28 -43.27
C ALA A 596 37.60 -7.20 -42.59
N GLN A 597 37.38 -7.30 -41.28
CA GLN A 597 36.49 -6.39 -40.54
C GLN A 597 37.04 -6.12 -39.14
N PRO A 598 36.69 -4.98 -38.52
CA PRO A 598 37.19 -4.65 -37.19
C PRO A 598 36.57 -5.58 -36.14
N ALA A 599 37.35 -5.90 -35.10
CA ALA A 599 36.88 -6.71 -33.98
C ALA A 599 35.82 -5.97 -33.13
N ALA A 600 35.97 -4.65 -33.02
CA ALA A 600 34.99 -3.73 -32.43
C ALA A 600 35.05 -2.39 -33.18
N ILE A 601 33.91 -1.70 -33.26
CA ILE A 601 33.82 -0.40 -33.93
C ILE A 601 34.52 0.67 -33.08
N ALA A 602 35.59 1.27 -33.62
CA ALA A 602 36.30 2.37 -32.98
C ALA A 602 35.57 3.70 -33.19
N ALA A 603 35.96 4.74 -32.44
CA ALA A 603 35.47 6.10 -32.70
C ALA A 603 35.84 6.56 -34.12
N GLY A 604 34.95 7.32 -34.77
CA GLY A 604 35.17 7.84 -36.11
C GLY A 604 34.90 6.81 -37.22
N ALA A 605 35.76 6.79 -38.24
CA ALA A 605 35.57 5.98 -39.44
C ALA A 605 36.20 4.59 -39.33
N ASN A 606 35.42 3.57 -39.65
CA ASN A 606 35.80 2.16 -39.67
C ASN A 606 35.54 1.60 -41.07
N SER A 607 36.24 0.52 -41.43
CA SER A 607 35.99 -0.17 -42.70
C SER A 607 35.96 -1.68 -42.55
N ALA A 608 35.08 -2.32 -43.30
CA ALA A 608 35.06 -3.77 -43.47
C ALA A 608 35.13 -4.07 -44.97
N THR A 609 35.97 -5.02 -45.39
CA THR A 609 36.20 -5.35 -46.79
C THR A 609 35.78 -6.79 -47.07
N ILE A 610 34.89 -6.94 -48.04
CA ILE A 610 34.53 -8.22 -48.64
C ILE A 610 35.41 -8.39 -49.88
N THR A 611 36.18 -9.48 -49.95
CA THR A 611 37.01 -9.80 -51.12
C THR A 611 36.52 -11.08 -51.77
N ASN A 612 36.16 -11.00 -53.06
CA ASN A 612 35.85 -12.18 -53.86
C ASN A 612 36.89 -12.36 -54.94
N THR A 613 37.31 -13.60 -55.16
CA THR A 613 38.26 -13.94 -56.22
C THR A 613 37.52 -14.59 -57.38
N LEU A 614 37.78 -14.14 -58.60
CA LEU A 614 37.34 -14.83 -59.81
C LEU A 614 38.32 -15.96 -60.11
N VAL A 615 37.80 -17.16 -60.30
CA VAL A 615 38.60 -18.33 -60.65
C VAL A 615 38.16 -18.80 -62.03
N ALA A 616 39.11 -19.00 -62.94
CA ALA A 616 38.82 -19.46 -64.29
C ALA A 616 38.00 -20.75 -64.22
N ASN A 617 36.88 -20.79 -64.94
CA ASN A 617 36.13 -22.03 -65.16
C ASN A 617 37.11 -23.00 -65.80
N ALA A 618 37.30 -24.17 -65.18
CA ALA A 618 38.18 -25.17 -65.76
C ALA A 618 37.71 -25.44 -67.20
N THR A 619 38.57 -25.18 -68.19
CA THR A 619 38.47 -25.91 -69.45
C THR A 619 38.57 -27.39 -69.10
N PRO A 620 37.76 -28.27 -69.70
CA PRO A 620 37.77 -29.70 -69.39
C PRO A 620 39.04 -30.39 -69.93
N THR A 621 40.22 -29.99 -69.47
CA THR A 621 41.50 -30.63 -69.79
C THR A 621 42.53 -30.63 -68.65
N ASP A 622 42.27 -30.04 -67.47
CA ASP A 622 43.15 -30.27 -66.31
C ASP A 622 42.56 -31.37 -65.42
N ALA A 623 43.04 -32.59 -65.65
CA ALA A 623 42.99 -33.71 -64.71
C ALA A 623 43.87 -33.39 -63.48
N GLY A 624 43.42 -32.42 -62.67
CA GLY A 624 43.85 -32.31 -61.28
C GLY A 624 43.24 -33.48 -60.53
N THR A 625 44.10 -34.37 -60.03
CA THR A 625 43.74 -35.52 -59.19
C THR A 625 42.65 -35.15 -58.20
N LEU A 626 41.45 -35.71 -58.38
CA LEU A 626 40.40 -35.70 -57.38
C LEU A 626 41.02 -36.13 -56.05
N LYS A 627 41.01 -35.24 -55.05
CA LYS A 627 41.26 -35.66 -53.67
C LYS A 627 40.17 -36.68 -53.36
N LYS A 628 40.54 -37.96 -53.33
CA LYS A 628 39.65 -39.08 -53.02
C LYS A 628 38.85 -38.70 -51.78
N VAL A 629 37.55 -38.44 -51.96
CA VAL A 629 36.61 -38.42 -50.84
C VAL A 629 36.85 -39.73 -50.11
N PRO A 630 37.09 -39.75 -48.78
CA PRO A 630 37.22 -41.00 -48.05
C PRO A 630 35.93 -41.79 -48.26
N SER A 631 35.94 -42.71 -49.21
CA SER A 631 34.93 -43.74 -49.28
C SER A 631 35.12 -44.52 -47.99
N LEU A 632 34.18 -44.38 -47.06
CA LEU A 632 34.06 -45.30 -45.94
C LEU A 632 34.17 -46.70 -46.55
N GLY A 633 35.22 -47.45 -46.17
CA GLY A 633 35.36 -48.83 -46.62
C GLY A 633 34.07 -49.58 -46.31
N THR A 634 33.75 -50.64 -47.07
CA THR A 634 32.57 -51.48 -46.83
C THR A 634 32.42 -51.92 -45.36
N TRP A 635 33.53 -52.04 -44.63
CA TRP A 635 33.55 -52.28 -43.17
C TRP A 635 33.02 -51.08 -42.34
N ALA A 636 33.30 -49.84 -42.72
CA ALA A 636 32.88 -48.65 -42.00
C ALA A 636 31.41 -48.28 -42.26
N VAL A 637 30.88 -48.60 -43.46
CA VAL A 637 29.43 -48.55 -43.73
C VAL A 637 28.69 -49.63 -42.93
N SER A 638 29.30 -50.82 -42.78
CA SER A 638 28.77 -51.89 -41.93
C SER A 638 28.81 -51.53 -40.44
N ALA A 639 29.85 -50.81 -39.98
CA ALA A 639 29.92 -50.31 -38.60
C ALA A 639 28.90 -49.20 -38.32
N LEU A 640 28.65 -48.31 -39.29
CA LEU A 640 27.66 -47.25 -39.16
C LEU A 640 26.22 -47.80 -39.16
N SER A 641 25.93 -48.84 -39.96
CA SER A 641 24.62 -49.52 -39.94
C SER A 641 24.40 -50.33 -38.66
N LEU A 642 25.43 -50.99 -38.13
CA LEU A 642 25.36 -51.67 -36.82
C LEU A 642 25.16 -50.65 -35.67
N GLY A 643 25.82 -49.49 -35.74
CA GLY A 643 25.68 -48.40 -34.77
C GLY A 643 24.28 -47.77 -34.75
N MET A 644 23.67 -47.58 -35.92
CA MET A 644 22.27 -47.10 -35.99
C MET A 644 21.27 -48.17 -35.55
N ALA A 645 21.50 -49.45 -35.83
CA ALA A 645 20.67 -50.56 -35.33
C ALA A 645 20.73 -50.69 -33.79
N LEU A 646 21.92 -50.55 -33.19
CA LEU A 646 22.12 -50.54 -31.74
C LEU A 646 21.48 -49.31 -31.06
N MET A 647 21.51 -48.14 -31.69
CA MET A 647 20.80 -46.95 -31.20
C MET A 647 19.27 -47.07 -31.32
N GLY A 648 18.76 -47.72 -32.37
CA GLY A 648 17.34 -48.06 -32.51
C GLY A 648 16.85 -49.02 -31.43
N MET A 649 17.62 -50.06 -31.10
CA MET A 649 17.29 -51.02 -30.04
C MET A 649 17.37 -50.41 -28.63
N ARG A 650 18.30 -49.46 -28.37
CA ARG A 650 18.33 -48.68 -27.11
C ARG A 650 17.12 -47.77 -26.93
N ARG A 651 16.50 -47.29 -28.02
CA ARG A 651 15.31 -46.42 -27.97
C ARG A 651 14.02 -47.21 -27.75
N MET A 652 13.95 -48.49 -28.17
CA MET A 652 12.80 -49.37 -27.88
C MET A 652 12.82 -49.93 -26.45
N ARG A 653 14.00 -50.12 -25.83
CA ARG A 653 14.10 -50.62 -24.45
C ARG A 653 13.79 -49.58 -23.35
N ARG A 654 13.52 -48.33 -23.71
CA ARG A 654 13.09 -47.25 -22.79
C ARG A 654 11.59 -46.95 -22.84
N ARG A 655 10.79 -47.77 -23.54
CA ARG A 655 9.33 -47.59 -23.65
C ARG A 655 8.50 -48.70 -22.99
N THR A 656 9.12 -49.51 -22.13
CA THR A 656 8.44 -50.48 -21.26
C THR A 656 9.12 -50.53 -19.89
N VAL A 657 8.91 -49.48 -19.10
CA VAL A 657 8.50 -49.50 -17.67
C VAL A 657 7.73 -48.21 -17.44
#